data_AF-A0A226DHM3-F1
#
_entry.id   AF-A0A226DHM3-F1
#
_cell.length_a   1.000
_cell.length_b   1.000
_cell.length_c   1.000
_cell.angle_alpha   90.00
_cell.angle_beta   90.00
_cell.angle_gamma   90.00
#
_symmetry.space_group_name_H-M   'P 1'
#
loop_
_entity.id
_entity.type
_entity.pdbx_description
1 polymer ?
#
loop_
_entity_poly.entity_id
_entity_poly.type
_entity_poly.pdbx_seq_one_letter_code
_entity_poly.pdbx_strand_id
1 'polypeptide(L)'
;MGIWPNYKKLKKHTNGSSALSSFKLGSTTKLFVDSHYRSQHPDKPDDLFIVNNGYNCTFSGNYEKNWDVKKFTTFGLSPDSLYSNLQWTLESTRHTQNQVLARQVDCPGKLRLVEFKEFGTLRAGHRLQLRNIFRAMIQKTLSFREESVFLLISQALWEAGPASNDWHREAHESFANLGFTEEFLQELNIQLDSHQENWDEPYTILCLIILTCRVLEFGQYPEMATKLLLKCRKTAFQWISKIESMISDSCTSPVAQVQHLKLKLVDACICICLTFSVSMEYLDQVLYSEDDLFVWVHAMTRIHNTITPSTTLSHTKRLLLNLVQRTIGMNIQVKLATFIKGLNKFVHKNWNEGIYGEISMWLPYDNHPIIPHIYQATFRPENKATAHLEVDVLGGSFLVNGLPVGWLPEKVTHHPIFSRTFTDIVFEVYPTQDENTYVTRNQYDKADYRFTLLNDDNKTLIIRERRTRDIQKVNRIQRDKISNFMESIVDEYQLVAPESLKNLIPRLLQEEFSHWLNIKENYIEFRPVKFINFATAKPKYKFCLENQLLVEMSTGNAIFSVGSKSYFSIRKYLSRLEHPDFVHVLLESRGKVRVDLPRRRLTFYFDENSGHLMNKEYGMQVCANQSFGTLISLQNGSASKR
;
A
#
# COMPACT_ATOMS: atom_id res chain seq x y z
N MET A 1 -42.38 4.25 17.69
CA MET A 1 -41.23 4.63 18.53
C MET A 1 -41.50 6.04 19.02
N GLY A 2 -41.35 6.31 20.32
CA GLY A 2 -41.63 7.63 20.90
C GLY A 2 -40.35 8.44 21.14
N ILE A 3 -40.41 9.74 20.89
CA ILE A 3 -39.30 10.68 21.18
C ILE A 3 -39.56 11.30 22.57
N TRP A 4 -38.58 11.20 23.47
CA TRP A 4 -38.69 11.56 24.90
C TRP A 4 -38.94 13.05 25.25
N PRO A 5 -38.49 14.08 24.48
CA PRO A 5 -38.61 15.49 24.87
C PRO A 5 -40.04 15.97 25.17
N ASN A 6 -41.04 15.25 24.65
CA ASN A 6 -42.44 15.62 24.77
C ASN A 6 -43.19 14.84 25.88
N TYR A 7 -42.54 13.88 26.56
CA TYR A 7 -43.20 13.10 27.61
C TYR A 7 -43.18 13.83 28.97
N LYS A 8 -44.35 14.32 29.38
CA LYS A 8 -44.53 15.24 30.53
C LYS A 8 -43.89 14.77 31.84
N LYS A 9 -43.93 13.48 32.17
CA LYS A 9 -43.40 12.95 33.44
C LYS A 9 -41.86 12.89 33.48
N LEU A 10 -41.20 12.87 32.32
CA LEU A 10 -39.74 12.73 32.20
C LEU A 10 -39.05 14.06 31.90
N LYS A 11 -39.80 15.07 31.46
CA LYS A 11 -39.33 16.46 31.27
C LYS A 11 -38.70 17.08 32.52
N LYS A 12 -39.10 16.64 33.72
CA LYS A 12 -38.49 17.09 35.00
C LYS A 12 -37.09 16.53 35.26
N HIS A 13 -36.69 15.50 34.52
CA HIS A 13 -35.39 14.84 34.63
C HIS A 13 -34.44 15.22 33.47
N THR A 14 -34.87 16.09 32.56
CA THR A 14 -34.00 16.61 31.50
C THR A 14 -33.25 17.83 32.01
N ASN A 15 -31.92 17.73 32.13
CA ASN A 15 -31.09 18.89 32.41
C ASN A 15 -31.14 19.82 31.19
N GLY A 16 -31.58 21.07 31.38
CA GLY A 16 -31.97 22.03 30.34
C GLY A 16 -30.85 22.55 29.43
N SER A 17 -29.78 21.79 29.18
CA SER A 17 -28.77 22.14 28.18
C SER A 17 -29.31 21.91 26.77
N SER A 18 -30.06 22.89 26.26
CA SER A 18 -30.54 22.97 24.87
C SER A 18 -29.43 23.30 23.86
N ALA A 19 -28.19 22.88 24.12
CA ALA A 19 -27.08 23.06 23.21
C ALA A 19 -27.07 21.89 22.20
N LEU A 20 -27.67 22.13 21.03
CA LEU A 20 -27.37 21.47 19.75
C LEU A 20 -27.09 19.95 19.80
N SER A 21 -28.00 19.14 20.34
CA SER A 21 -27.81 17.69 20.25
C SER A 21 -28.42 17.15 18.95
N SER A 22 -27.54 16.78 18.02
CA SER A 22 -27.88 15.96 16.84
C SER A 22 -28.53 14.62 17.21
N PHE A 23 -28.55 14.27 18.50
CA PHE A 23 -29.11 13.07 19.10
C PHE A 23 -30.08 13.41 20.24
N LYS A 24 -31.18 12.67 20.35
CA LYS A 24 -32.21 12.76 21.40
C LYS A 24 -32.41 11.38 22.03
N LEU A 25 -32.91 11.34 23.25
CA LEU A 25 -33.38 10.09 23.82
C LEU A 25 -34.67 9.66 23.09
N GLY A 26 -34.70 8.43 22.61
CA GLY A 26 -35.82 7.80 21.93
C GLY A 26 -36.08 6.41 22.50
N SER A 27 -37.00 5.67 21.88
CA SER A 27 -37.24 4.27 22.24
C SER A 27 -37.46 3.40 21.01
N THR A 28 -36.88 2.20 21.00
CA THR A 28 -37.07 1.22 19.92
C THR A 28 -38.48 0.59 19.91
N THR A 29 -39.28 0.83 20.94
CA THR A 29 -40.67 0.37 21.06
C THR A 29 -41.66 1.52 20.94
N LYS A 30 -42.91 1.23 20.54
CA LYS A 30 -43.97 2.25 20.41
C LYS A 30 -44.45 2.70 21.81
N LEU A 31 -44.88 3.96 21.94
CA LEU A 31 -45.59 4.39 23.15
C LEU A 31 -46.86 3.54 23.29
N PHE A 32 -47.31 3.26 24.53
CA PHE A 32 -48.56 2.50 24.73
C PHE A 32 -49.76 3.13 24.02
N VAL A 33 -49.82 4.47 24.02
CA VAL A 33 -50.82 5.28 23.28
C VAL A 33 -50.76 5.10 21.76
N ASP A 34 -49.64 4.62 21.21
CA ASP A 34 -49.43 4.38 19.77
C ASP A 34 -49.34 2.88 19.44
N SER A 35 -49.69 2.02 20.39
CA SER A 35 -49.62 0.55 20.28
C SER A 35 -50.99 -0.08 20.47
N HIS A 36 -51.08 -1.40 20.33
CA HIS A 36 -52.30 -2.15 20.62
C HIS A 36 -52.75 -2.03 22.09
N TYR A 37 -51.88 -1.56 23.00
CA TYR A 37 -52.26 -1.27 24.40
C TYR A 37 -53.17 -0.05 24.53
N ARG A 38 -53.23 0.85 23.54
CA ARG A 38 -54.14 2.01 23.56
C ARG A 38 -55.61 1.62 23.73
N SER A 39 -56.00 0.46 23.20
CA SER A 39 -57.38 -0.03 23.21
C SER A 39 -57.66 -1.03 24.35
N GLN A 40 -56.71 -1.27 25.26
CA GLN A 40 -56.96 -2.14 26.41
C GLN A 40 -57.77 -1.38 27.46
N HIS A 41 -58.75 -2.07 28.06
CA HIS A 41 -59.67 -1.53 29.06
C HIS A 41 -59.37 -2.14 30.44
N PRO A 42 -59.54 -1.40 31.56
CA PRO A 42 -59.32 -1.93 32.91
C PRO A 42 -60.21 -3.13 33.30
N ASP A 43 -61.24 -3.46 32.51
CA ASP A 43 -62.03 -4.69 32.71
C ASP A 43 -61.31 -5.96 32.20
N LYS A 44 -60.14 -5.81 31.58
CA LYS A 44 -59.29 -6.94 31.22
C LYS A 44 -58.49 -7.42 32.43
N PRO A 45 -58.18 -8.73 32.51
CA PRO A 45 -57.26 -9.28 33.50
C PRO A 45 -55.97 -8.46 33.66
N ASP A 46 -55.46 -8.38 34.90
CA ASP A 46 -54.29 -7.57 35.26
C ASP A 46 -53.06 -7.90 34.41
N ASP A 47 -52.85 -9.15 34.01
CA ASP A 47 -51.75 -9.58 33.15
C ASP A 47 -51.83 -9.03 31.71
N LEU A 48 -53.04 -8.63 31.26
CA LEU A 48 -53.29 -8.04 29.94
C LEU A 48 -53.36 -6.50 29.98
N PHE A 49 -53.75 -5.91 31.11
CA PHE A 49 -53.88 -4.46 31.27
C PHE A 49 -52.66 -3.81 31.96
N ILE A 50 -52.15 -4.45 33.01
CA ILE A 50 -50.98 -4.01 33.81
C ILE A 50 -49.72 -4.66 33.26
N VAL A 51 -49.34 -4.26 32.05
CA VAL A 51 -48.12 -4.76 31.41
C VAL A 51 -46.90 -3.91 31.77
N ASN A 52 -45.73 -4.56 31.79
CA ASN A 52 -44.45 -3.86 31.95
C ASN A 52 -44.29 -2.80 30.86
N ASN A 53 -43.81 -1.63 31.26
CA ASN A 53 -43.52 -0.58 30.31
C ASN A 53 -42.54 -1.09 29.25
N GLY A 54 -43.01 -1.19 28.00
CA GLY A 54 -42.22 -1.71 26.89
C GLY A 54 -41.10 -0.79 26.44
N TYR A 55 -40.91 0.40 27.03
CA TYR A 55 -39.88 1.34 26.62
C TYR A 55 -38.48 0.75 26.72
N ASN A 56 -37.83 0.69 25.57
CA ASN A 56 -36.41 0.38 25.45
C ASN A 56 -35.67 1.65 25.01
N CYS A 57 -35.08 2.38 25.96
CA CYS A 57 -34.43 3.68 25.72
C CYS A 57 -33.20 3.54 24.83
N THR A 58 -33.11 4.35 23.78
CA THR A 58 -31.96 4.43 22.87
C THR A 58 -31.64 5.88 22.52
N PHE A 59 -30.41 6.16 22.07
CA PHE A 59 -30.09 7.45 21.45
C PHE A 59 -30.52 7.42 19.98
N SER A 60 -31.33 8.38 19.56
CA SER A 60 -31.82 8.56 18.18
C SER A 60 -31.33 9.86 17.59
N GLY A 61 -30.87 9.85 16.34
CA GLY A 61 -30.50 11.07 15.60
C GLY A 61 -31.72 11.92 15.19
N ASN A 62 -31.49 13.18 14.81
CA ASN A 62 -32.52 14.11 14.30
C ASN A 62 -32.97 13.85 12.83
N TYR A 63 -32.30 12.96 12.09
CA TYR A 63 -32.65 12.66 10.70
C TYR A 63 -33.78 11.62 10.62
N GLU A 64 -34.67 11.74 9.62
CA GLU A 64 -36.01 11.13 9.49
C GLU A 64 -36.13 9.58 9.48
N LYS A 65 -35.16 8.83 10.00
CA LYS A 65 -35.30 7.41 10.33
C LYS A 65 -34.72 7.12 11.70
N ASN A 66 -35.47 6.37 12.49
CA ASN A 66 -35.13 5.95 13.84
C ASN A 66 -33.76 5.24 13.87
N TRP A 67 -32.74 5.85 14.48
CA TRP A 67 -31.39 5.28 14.59
C TRP A 67 -31.20 4.69 15.98
N ASP A 68 -30.75 3.44 16.06
CA ASP A 68 -30.17 2.89 17.27
C ASP A 68 -28.66 3.09 17.19
N VAL A 69 -28.16 4.19 17.76
CA VAL A 69 -26.72 4.55 17.71
C VAL A 69 -25.86 3.36 18.14
N LYS A 70 -26.31 2.57 19.12
CA LYS A 70 -25.54 1.43 19.62
C LYS A 70 -25.26 0.40 18.53
N LYS A 71 -26.22 0.12 17.65
CA LYS A 71 -26.02 -0.82 16.53
C LYS A 71 -24.98 -0.33 15.52
N PHE A 72 -24.91 0.98 15.29
CA PHE A 72 -23.94 1.58 14.37
C PHE A 72 -22.54 1.75 14.99
N THR A 73 -22.46 1.80 16.31
CA THR A 73 -21.21 1.94 17.07
C THR A 73 -20.75 0.64 17.73
N THR A 74 -21.37 -0.50 17.39
CA THR A 74 -20.89 -1.82 17.80
C THR A 74 -20.01 -2.39 16.70
N PHE A 75 -18.79 -2.78 17.03
CA PHE A 75 -17.90 -3.40 16.05
C PHE A 75 -18.41 -4.78 15.62
N GLY A 76 -18.37 -5.03 14.32
CA GLY A 76 -18.70 -6.31 13.72
C GLY A 76 -17.46 -7.17 13.52
N LEU A 77 -17.50 -8.41 14.01
CA LEU A 77 -16.48 -9.41 13.74
C LEU A 77 -16.62 -9.93 12.30
N SER A 78 -15.49 -10.18 11.65
CA SER A 78 -15.48 -10.77 10.30
C SER A 78 -16.13 -12.16 10.32
N PRO A 79 -16.94 -12.53 9.32
CA PRO A 79 -17.48 -13.90 9.20
C PRO A 79 -16.39 -14.97 9.17
N ASP A 80 -15.22 -14.65 8.58
CA ASP A 80 -14.08 -15.55 8.46
C ASP A 80 -13.23 -15.64 9.74
N SER A 81 -13.57 -14.84 10.77
CA SER A 81 -12.87 -14.85 12.06
C SER A 81 -13.15 -16.13 12.83
N LEU A 82 -12.13 -16.61 13.56
CA LEU A 82 -12.28 -17.67 14.57
C LEU A 82 -13.22 -17.29 15.72
N TYR A 83 -13.55 -16.00 15.85
CA TYR A 83 -14.41 -15.44 16.91
C TYR A 83 -15.80 -15.08 16.41
N SER A 84 -16.16 -15.37 15.16
CA SER A 84 -17.38 -14.87 14.52
C SER A 84 -18.67 -15.22 15.28
N ASN A 85 -18.72 -16.38 15.95
CA ASN A 85 -19.85 -16.81 16.78
C ASN A 85 -19.96 -16.11 18.15
N LEU A 86 -18.99 -15.25 18.50
CA LEU A 86 -18.96 -14.46 19.73
C LEU A 86 -19.39 -13.00 19.53
N GLN A 87 -19.96 -12.63 18.38
CA GLN A 87 -20.43 -11.26 18.11
C GLN A 87 -21.32 -10.67 19.24
N TRP A 88 -22.17 -11.51 19.84
CA TRP A 88 -23.08 -11.12 20.92
C TRP A 88 -22.36 -10.56 22.17
N THR A 89 -21.07 -10.85 22.36
CA THR A 89 -20.25 -10.35 23.47
C THR A 89 -19.75 -8.92 23.22
N LEU A 90 -19.75 -8.47 21.97
CA LEU A 90 -19.51 -7.06 21.59
C LEU A 90 -20.79 -6.22 21.68
N GLU A 91 -21.95 -6.84 21.51
CA GLU A 91 -23.25 -6.14 21.51
C GLU A 91 -23.72 -5.69 22.91
N SER A 92 -23.22 -6.32 23.97
CA SER A 92 -23.70 -6.08 25.33
C SER A 92 -22.63 -6.40 26.38
N THR A 93 -22.81 -5.80 27.56
CA THR A 93 -22.08 -6.12 28.79
C THR A 93 -22.95 -6.82 29.83
N ARG A 94 -24.21 -7.09 29.50
CA ARG A 94 -25.22 -7.66 30.42
C ARG A 94 -25.13 -9.17 30.57
N HIS A 95 -24.34 -9.83 29.72
CA HIS A 95 -24.15 -11.26 29.84
C HIS A 95 -23.25 -11.61 31.02
N THR A 96 -23.37 -12.85 31.48
CA THR A 96 -22.59 -13.37 32.61
C THR A 96 -21.51 -14.32 32.13
N GLN A 97 -20.45 -14.49 32.93
CA GLN A 97 -19.44 -15.52 32.69
C GLN A 97 -20.07 -16.91 32.60
N ASN A 98 -21.09 -17.20 33.42
CA ASN A 98 -21.80 -18.48 33.38
C ASN A 98 -22.47 -18.75 32.02
N GLN A 99 -23.00 -17.71 31.36
CA GLN A 99 -23.55 -17.85 30.00
C GLN A 99 -22.47 -18.20 28.97
N VAL A 100 -21.26 -17.65 29.12
CA VAL A 100 -20.12 -18.01 28.26
C VAL A 100 -19.71 -19.47 28.51
N LEU A 101 -19.63 -19.89 29.77
CA LEU A 101 -19.29 -21.26 30.15
C LEU A 101 -20.33 -22.28 29.68
N ALA A 102 -21.62 -21.92 29.67
CA ALA A 102 -22.68 -22.77 29.14
C ALA A 102 -22.58 -22.99 27.62
N ARG A 103 -21.90 -22.10 26.90
CA ARG A 103 -21.75 -22.11 25.43
C ARG A 103 -20.43 -22.71 24.94
N GLN A 104 -19.71 -23.45 25.79
CA GLN A 104 -18.44 -24.09 25.40
C GLN A 104 -18.58 -25.04 24.21
N VAL A 105 -19.76 -25.62 24.00
CA VAL A 105 -20.07 -26.48 22.84
C VAL A 105 -20.01 -25.71 21.52
N ASP A 106 -20.22 -24.39 21.56
CA ASP A 106 -20.14 -23.52 20.38
C ASP A 106 -18.69 -23.16 20.03
N CYS A 107 -17.70 -23.53 20.86
CA CYS A 107 -16.29 -23.18 20.63
C CYS A 107 -15.79 -23.78 19.31
N PRO A 108 -15.32 -22.96 18.34
CA PRO A 108 -14.77 -23.48 17.09
C PRO A 108 -13.56 -24.37 17.34
N GLY A 109 -13.42 -25.47 16.59
CA GLY A 109 -12.36 -26.45 16.82
C GLY A 109 -10.93 -25.92 16.66
N LYS A 110 -10.74 -24.81 15.93
CA LYS A 110 -9.43 -24.14 15.78
C LYS A 110 -9.12 -23.14 16.90
N LEU A 111 -10.11 -22.77 17.72
CA LEU A 111 -9.95 -21.82 18.82
C LEU A 111 -9.75 -22.59 20.13
N ARG A 112 -8.76 -22.19 20.93
CA ARG A 112 -8.51 -22.83 22.22
C ARG A 112 -9.68 -22.54 23.17
N LEU A 113 -10.13 -23.54 23.92
CA LEU A 113 -11.25 -23.39 24.84
C LEU A 113 -11.02 -22.30 25.90
N VAL A 114 -9.78 -22.15 26.39
CA VAL A 114 -9.40 -21.07 27.33
C VAL A 114 -9.59 -19.70 26.68
N GLU A 115 -9.20 -19.57 25.42
CA GLU A 115 -9.28 -18.32 24.67
C GLU A 115 -10.72 -17.94 24.31
N PHE A 116 -11.53 -18.94 23.95
CA PHE A 116 -12.98 -18.76 23.79
C PHE A 116 -13.65 -18.23 25.06
N LYS A 117 -13.31 -18.83 26.22
CA LYS A 117 -13.82 -18.38 27.52
C LYS A 117 -13.36 -16.96 27.84
N GLU A 118 -12.10 -16.64 27.62
CA GLU A 118 -11.55 -15.33 27.93
C GLU A 118 -12.19 -14.25 27.05
N PHE A 119 -12.27 -14.48 25.73
CA PHE A 119 -12.92 -13.57 24.79
C PHE A 119 -14.38 -13.30 25.19
N GLY A 120 -15.14 -14.35 25.48
CA GLY A 120 -16.55 -14.19 25.85
C GLY A 120 -16.75 -13.52 27.21
N THR A 121 -15.85 -13.75 28.15
CA THR A 121 -15.94 -13.22 29.53
C THR A 121 -15.43 -11.80 29.65
N LEU A 122 -14.55 -11.33 28.75
CA LEU A 122 -13.89 -10.03 28.87
C LEU A 122 -14.89 -8.90 29.14
N ARG A 123 -16.04 -8.91 28.45
CA ARG A 123 -17.09 -7.91 28.57
C ARG A 123 -18.29 -8.30 29.44
N ALA A 124 -18.22 -9.44 30.14
CA ALA A 124 -19.26 -9.86 31.08
C ALA A 124 -19.21 -8.99 32.35
N GLY A 125 -20.14 -8.02 32.44
CA GLY A 125 -20.15 -6.99 33.47
C GLY A 125 -19.31 -5.76 33.09
N HIS A 126 -19.98 -4.61 32.94
CA HIS A 126 -19.35 -3.38 32.43
C HIS A 126 -18.21 -2.86 33.32
N ARG A 127 -18.28 -3.05 34.64
CA ARG A 127 -17.23 -2.60 35.60
C ARG A 127 -15.98 -3.49 35.61
N LEU A 128 -16.07 -4.71 35.07
CA LEU A 128 -14.97 -5.70 35.14
C LEU A 128 -14.08 -5.68 33.90
N GLN A 129 -14.47 -4.97 32.84
CA GLN A 129 -13.81 -5.00 31.54
C GLN A 129 -12.30 -4.74 31.62
N LEU A 130 -11.88 -3.66 32.27
CA LEU A 130 -10.46 -3.28 32.39
C LEU A 130 -9.66 -4.30 33.22
N ARG A 131 -10.25 -4.84 34.28
CA ARG A 131 -9.62 -5.88 35.12
C ARG A 131 -9.48 -7.19 34.35
N ASN A 132 -10.47 -7.55 33.54
CA ASN A 132 -10.41 -8.71 32.67
C ASN A 132 -9.33 -8.54 31.60
N ILE A 133 -9.22 -7.36 30.97
CA ILE A 133 -8.14 -7.05 30.02
C ILE A 133 -6.77 -7.19 30.70
N PHE A 134 -6.61 -6.61 31.89
CA PHE A 134 -5.35 -6.70 32.66
C PHE A 134 -4.97 -8.14 32.95
N ARG A 135 -5.92 -8.93 33.47
CA ARG A 135 -5.74 -10.37 33.72
C ARG A 135 -5.37 -11.12 32.45
N ALA A 136 -6.09 -10.90 31.35
CA ALA A 136 -5.85 -11.58 30.09
C ALA A 136 -4.47 -11.30 29.52
N MET A 137 -3.98 -10.07 29.70
CA MET A 137 -2.65 -9.63 29.29
C MET A 137 -1.55 -10.34 30.11
N ILE A 138 -1.65 -10.31 31.44
CA ILE A 138 -0.67 -10.97 32.33
C ILE A 138 -0.64 -12.48 32.11
N GLN A 139 -1.82 -13.11 32.02
CA GLN A 139 -1.94 -14.56 31.89
C GLN A 139 -1.73 -15.05 30.45
N LYS A 140 -1.63 -14.13 29.47
CA LYS A 140 -1.52 -14.45 28.04
C LYS A 140 -2.61 -15.41 27.55
N THR A 141 -3.83 -15.27 28.09
CA THR A 141 -4.97 -16.16 27.81
C THR A 141 -5.75 -15.75 26.57
N LEU A 142 -5.56 -14.53 26.07
CA LEU A 142 -6.18 -13.98 24.88
C LEU A 142 -5.10 -13.52 23.89
N SER A 143 -5.26 -13.81 22.60
CA SER A 143 -4.26 -13.45 21.59
C SER A 143 -4.45 -12.02 21.07
N PHE A 144 -3.64 -11.09 21.57
CA PHE A 144 -3.72 -9.65 21.20
C PHE A 144 -3.28 -9.36 19.75
N ARG A 145 -2.71 -10.35 19.04
CA ARG A 145 -2.37 -10.25 17.62
C ARG A 145 -3.58 -10.35 16.68
N GLU A 146 -4.73 -10.78 17.19
CA GLU A 146 -5.94 -11.02 16.38
C GLU A 146 -6.77 -9.73 16.22
N GLU A 147 -7.20 -9.44 14.99
CA GLU A 147 -8.08 -8.30 14.68
C GLU A 147 -9.36 -8.30 15.53
N SER A 148 -9.93 -9.48 15.78
CA SER A 148 -11.17 -9.63 16.57
C SER A 148 -10.97 -9.27 18.04
N VAL A 149 -9.78 -9.54 18.59
CA VAL A 149 -9.42 -9.16 19.97
C VAL A 149 -9.22 -7.65 20.06
N PHE A 150 -8.58 -7.05 19.05
CA PHE A 150 -8.48 -5.60 18.95
C PHE A 150 -9.86 -4.92 18.93
N LEU A 151 -10.82 -5.44 18.15
CA LEU A 151 -12.19 -4.91 18.12
C LEU A 151 -12.92 -5.09 19.46
N LEU A 152 -12.74 -6.22 20.14
CA LEU A 152 -13.31 -6.47 21.47
C LEU A 152 -12.78 -5.48 22.51
N ILE A 153 -11.47 -5.24 22.51
CA ILE A 153 -10.82 -4.25 23.40
C ILE A 153 -11.29 -2.84 23.05
N SER A 154 -11.32 -2.50 21.76
CA SER A 154 -11.83 -1.19 21.28
C SER A 154 -13.26 -0.95 21.74
N GLN A 155 -14.14 -1.95 21.63
CA GLN A 155 -15.51 -1.87 22.11
C GLN A 155 -15.57 -1.65 23.63
N ALA A 156 -14.72 -2.33 24.40
CA ALA A 156 -14.65 -2.16 25.84
C ALA A 156 -14.19 -0.76 26.27
N LEU A 157 -13.26 -0.15 25.53
CA LEU A 157 -12.71 1.17 25.85
C LEU A 157 -13.60 2.33 25.37
N TRP A 158 -14.24 2.20 24.22
CA TRP A 158 -14.99 3.28 23.58
C TRP A 158 -16.49 3.24 23.88
N GLU A 159 -17.03 2.12 24.38
CA GLU A 159 -18.39 2.11 24.92
C GLU A 159 -18.41 2.82 26.29
N ALA A 160 -19.16 3.92 26.35
CA ALA A 160 -19.21 4.80 27.51
C ALA A 160 -19.68 4.10 28.81
N GLY A 161 -20.65 3.17 28.71
CA GLY A 161 -21.23 2.50 29.87
C GLY A 161 -22.14 3.40 30.74
N PRO A 162 -22.67 2.85 31.86
CA PRO A 162 -23.53 3.57 32.80
C PRO A 162 -22.83 4.80 33.43
N ALA A 163 -23.62 5.82 33.78
CA ALA A 163 -23.12 6.99 34.49
C ALA A 163 -22.69 6.60 35.91
N SER A 164 -21.62 7.23 36.41
CA SER A 164 -21.20 7.13 37.80
C SER A 164 -21.53 8.45 38.54
N ASN A 165 -21.12 8.56 39.81
CA ASN A 165 -21.21 9.82 40.57
C ASN A 165 -20.12 10.85 40.18
N ASP A 166 -19.15 10.45 39.37
CA ASP A 166 -18.04 11.28 38.90
C ASP A 166 -18.10 11.44 37.35
N TRP A 167 -17.23 12.28 36.80
CA TRP A 167 -17.12 12.53 35.36
C TRP A 167 -16.71 11.26 34.58
N HIS A 168 -15.94 10.37 35.21
CA HIS A 168 -15.61 9.06 34.65
C HIS A 168 -16.80 8.11 34.79
N ARG A 169 -17.10 7.32 33.75
CA ARG A 169 -18.23 6.38 33.79
C ARG A 169 -17.88 5.09 34.51
N GLU A 170 -18.89 4.31 34.91
CA GLU A 170 -18.67 3.09 35.72
C GLU A 170 -17.79 2.05 35.02
N ALA A 171 -17.77 2.03 33.69
CA ALA A 171 -16.93 1.11 32.91
C ALA A 171 -15.42 1.41 33.02
N HIS A 172 -15.06 2.64 33.38
CA HIS A 172 -13.67 3.14 33.42
C HIS A 172 -13.17 3.42 34.84
N GLU A 173 -14.01 3.21 35.86
CA GLU A 173 -13.73 3.47 37.27
C GLU A 173 -12.42 2.82 37.77
N SER A 174 -12.00 1.68 37.18
CA SER A 174 -10.75 1.02 37.58
C SER A 174 -9.52 1.91 37.37
N PHE A 175 -9.51 2.80 36.36
CA PHE A 175 -8.37 3.70 36.13
C PHE A 175 -8.29 4.87 37.14
N ALA A 176 -9.36 5.14 37.90
CA ALA A 176 -9.30 6.10 39.00
C ALA A 176 -8.48 5.56 40.19
N ASN A 177 -8.25 4.24 40.27
CA ASN A 177 -7.40 3.64 41.29
C ASN A 177 -5.92 3.76 40.90
N LEU A 178 -5.14 4.49 41.70
CA LEU A 178 -3.73 4.77 41.44
C LEU A 178 -2.89 3.50 41.28
N GLY A 179 -2.97 2.57 42.23
CA GLY A 179 -2.17 1.35 42.20
C GLY A 179 -2.48 0.47 40.99
N PHE A 180 -3.77 0.29 40.67
CA PHE A 180 -4.18 -0.44 39.47
C PHE A 180 -3.65 0.23 38.20
N THR A 181 -3.78 1.54 38.07
CA THR A 181 -3.35 2.27 36.86
C THR A 181 -1.84 2.21 36.67
N GLU A 182 -1.06 2.33 37.74
CA GLU A 182 0.39 2.20 37.69
C GLU A 182 0.82 0.80 37.25
N GLU A 183 0.30 -0.26 37.91
CA GLU A 183 0.58 -1.64 37.52
C GLU A 183 0.14 -1.94 36.07
N PHE A 184 -0.99 -1.38 35.64
CA PHE A 184 -1.49 -1.52 34.28
C PHE A 184 -0.53 -0.93 33.26
N LEU A 185 0.00 0.28 33.50
CA LEU A 185 0.99 0.91 32.62
C LEU A 185 2.34 0.17 32.62
N GLN A 186 2.77 -0.36 33.76
CA GLN A 186 3.98 -1.18 33.84
C GLN A 186 3.85 -2.44 32.99
N GLU A 187 2.72 -3.13 33.07
CA GLU A 187 2.47 -4.32 32.28
C GLU A 187 2.40 -4.00 30.78
N LEU A 188 1.72 -2.92 30.38
CA LEU A 188 1.71 -2.46 28.98
C LEU A 188 3.13 -2.21 28.46
N ASN A 189 4.01 -1.61 29.27
CA ASN A 189 5.40 -1.39 28.90
C ASN A 189 6.18 -2.71 28.75
N ILE A 190 5.98 -3.68 29.66
CA ILE A 190 6.60 -5.02 29.55
C ILE A 190 6.15 -5.73 28.27
N GLN A 191 4.86 -5.66 27.94
CA GLN A 191 4.33 -6.25 26.71
C GLN A 191 4.91 -5.58 25.47
N LEU A 192 5.03 -4.25 25.46
CA LEU A 192 5.68 -3.52 24.36
C LEU A 192 7.13 -3.98 24.17
N ASP A 193 7.90 -4.09 25.26
CA ASP A 193 9.30 -4.53 25.21
C ASP A 193 9.46 -5.93 24.60
N SER A 194 8.53 -6.84 24.88
CA SER A 194 8.57 -8.19 24.30
C SER A 194 8.15 -8.29 22.83
N HIS A 195 7.53 -7.24 22.25
CA HIS A 195 7.00 -7.26 20.88
C HIS A 195 7.65 -6.24 19.94
N GLN A 196 8.73 -5.57 20.34
CA GLN A 196 9.36 -4.52 19.53
C GLN A 196 9.86 -5.02 18.17
N GLU A 197 10.18 -6.30 18.01
CA GLU A 197 10.63 -6.87 16.73
C GLU A 197 9.52 -7.50 15.88
N ASN A 198 8.30 -7.62 16.44
CA ASN A 198 7.18 -8.38 15.86
C ASN A 198 6.30 -7.51 14.94
N TRP A 199 6.92 -6.89 13.94
CA TRP A 199 6.26 -5.98 13.00
C TRP A 199 5.12 -6.64 12.18
N ASP A 200 5.12 -7.98 12.05
CA ASP A 200 4.09 -8.72 11.33
C ASP A 200 2.78 -8.88 12.15
N GLU A 201 2.78 -8.57 13.44
CA GLU A 201 1.61 -8.66 14.31
C GLU A 201 1.21 -7.28 14.87
N PRO A 202 0.71 -6.35 14.03
CA PRO A 202 0.51 -4.95 14.42
C PRO A 202 -0.58 -4.77 15.48
N TYR A 203 -1.58 -5.68 15.53
CA TYR A 203 -2.70 -5.58 16.47
C TYR A 203 -2.28 -5.59 17.94
N THR A 204 -1.17 -6.25 18.27
CA THR A 204 -0.65 -6.23 19.63
C THR A 204 -0.29 -4.81 20.04
N ILE A 205 0.53 -4.12 19.24
CA ILE A 205 0.89 -2.71 19.52
C ILE A 205 -0.32 -1.78 19.41
N LEU A 206 -1.24 -2.01 18.46
CA LEU A 206 -2.49 -1.24 18.37
C LEU A 206 -3.30 -1.33 19.67
N CYS A 207 -3.44 -2.53 20.25
CA CYS A 207 -4.10 -2.74 21.55
C CYS A 207 -3.39 -1.94 22.65
N LEU A 208 -2.06 -2.04 22.73
CA LEU A 208 -1.28 -1.31 23.74
C LEU A 208 -1.45 0.21 23.60
N ILE A 209 -1.49 0.74 22.37
CA ILE A 209 -1.69 2.17 22.10
C ILE A 209 -3.08 2.62 22.58
N ILE A 210 -4.16 1.96 22.14
CA ILE A 210 -5.53 2.41 22.53
C ILE A 210 -5.77 2.28 24.03
N LEU A 211 -5.16 1.29 24.68
CA LEU A 211 -5.20 1.13 26.13
C LEU A 211 -4.44 2.25 26.83
N THR A 212 -3.24 2.58 26.35
CA THR A 212 -2.43 3.69 26.90
C THR A 212 -3.11 5.04 26.72
N CYS A 213 -3.70 5.31 25.53
CA CYS A 213 -4.51 6.50 25.29
C CYS A 213 -5.68 6.58 26.29
N ARG A 214 -6.36 5.46 26.56
CA ARG A 214 -7.48 5.44 27.51
C ARG A 214 -7.01 5.66 28.96
N VAL A 215 -5.85 5.12 29.33
CA VAL A 215 -5.23 5.39 30.64
C VAL A 215 -4.84 6.87 30.76
N LEU A 216 -4.32 7.48 29.71
CA LEU A 216 -3.98 8.91 29.71
C LEU A 216 -5.24 9.78 29.92
N GLU A 217 -6.37 9.40 29.32
CA GLU A 217 -7.64 10.12 29.47
C GLU A 217 -8.28 9.97 30.86
N PHE A 218 -8.20 8.80 31.51
CA PHE A 218 -8.96 8.50 32.74
C PHE A 218 -8.10 8.24 33.99
N GLY A 219 -6.80 8.07 33.84
CA GLY A 219 -5.86 7.79 34.92
C GLY A 219 -5.16 9.04 35.46
N GLN A 220 -4.26 8.85 36.42
CA GLN A 220 -3.53 9.96 37.07
C GLN A 220 -2.02 9.98 36.77
N TYR A 221 -1.55 9.21 35.80
CA TYR A 221 -0.13 9.11 35.41
C TYR A 221 0.13 9.57 33.97
N PRO A 222 -0.19 10.83 33.60
CA PRO A 222 -0.11 11.29 32.22
C PRO A 222 1.31 11.23 31.66
N GLU A 223 2.34 11.55 32.47
CA GLU A 223 3.73 11.48 32.02
C GLU A 223 4.17 10.06 31.65
N MET A 224 3.76 9.06 32.44
CA MET A 224 4.11 7.67 32.20
C MET A 224 3.40 7.14 30.96
N ALA A 225 2.12 7.46 30.80
CA ALA A 225 1.34 7.10 29.62
C ALA A 225 1.90 7.77 28.34
N THR A 226 2.22 9.07 28.39
CA THR A 226 2.84 9.79 27.27
C THR A 226 4.19 9.20 26.89
N LYS A 227 5.06 8.87 27.86
CA LYS A 227 6.35 8.21 27.61
C LYS A 227 6.16 6.86 26.91
N LEU A 228 5.15 6.08 27.33
CA LEU A 228 4.81 4.81 26.70
C LEU A 228 4.29 5.00 25.26
N LEU A 229 3.43 5.99 25.00
CA LEU A 229 2.97 6.34 23.65
C LEU A 229 4.15 6.72 22.73
N LEU A 230 5.10 7.51 23.23
CA LEU A 230 6.31 7.87 22.49
C LEU A 230 7.17 6.63 22.17
N LYS A 231 7.25 5.67 23.10
CA LYS A 231 7.95 4.41 22.88
C LYS A 231 7.27 3.58 21.78
N CYS A 232 5.94 3.43 21.84
CA CYS A 232 5.15 2.79 20.77
C CYS A 232 5.41 3.46 19.40
N ARG A 233 5.42 4.79 19.36
CA ARG A 233 5.68 5.58 18.15
C ARG A 233 7.06 5.26 17.55
N LYS A 234 8.09 5.22 18.38
CA LYS A 234 9.47 4.89 17.94
C LYS A 234 9.56 3.47 17.40
N THR A 235 8.94 2.50 18.07
CA THR A 235 8.89 1.10 17.60
C THR A 235 8.19 1.00 16.24
N ALA A 236 7.04 1.62 16.07
CA ALA A 236 6.32 1.62 14.79
C ALA A 236 7.11 2.33 13.67
N PHE A 237 7.87 3.38 13.98
CA PHE A 237 8.74 4.05 13.00
C PHE A 237 9.92 3.17 12.56
N GLN A 238 10.49 2.36 13.47
CA GLN A 238 11.51 1.36 13.12
C GLN A 238 10.93 0.28 12.19
N TRP A 239 9.68 -0.15 12.44
CA TRP A 239 8.99 -1.09 11.57
C TRP A 239 8.81 -0.56 10.15
N ILE A 240 8.42 0.71 9.99
CA ILE A 240 8.35 1.36 8.67
C ILE A 240 9.67 1.20 7.91
N SER A 241 10.80 1.55 8.53
CA SER A 241 12.13 1.47 7.90
C SER A 241 12.49 0.03 7.51
N LYS A 242 12.18 -0.95 8.36
CA LYS A 242 12.40 -2.39 8.11
C LYS A 242 11.57 -2.90 6.93
N ILE A 243 10.28 -2.57 6.91
CA ILE A 243 9.34 -3.00 5.87
C ILE A 243 9.69 -2.36 4.52
N GLU A 244 10.08 -1.08 4.50
CA GLU A 244 10.52 -0.39 3.29
C GLU A 244 11.75 -1.05 2.66
N SER A 245 12.74 -1.44 3.47
CA SER A 245 13.90 -2.20 2.98
C SER A 245 13.45 -3.53 2.35
N MET A 246 12.55 -4.27 3.00
CA MET A 246 12.05 -5.54 2.47
C MET A 246 11.26 -5.36 1.17
N ILE A 247 10.49 -4.29 1.02
CA ILE A 247 9.79 -3.95 -0.23
C ILE A 247 10.81 -3.65 -1.33
N SER A 248 11.85 -2.87 -1.03
CA SER A 248 12.93 -2.56 -1.97
C SER A 248 13.66 -3.83 -2.44
N ASP A 249 13.92 -4.78 -1.54
CA ASP A 249 14.61 -6.02 -1.88
C ASP A 249 13.72 -7.02 -2.66
N SER A 250 12.39 -6.80 -2.66
CA SER A 250 11.39 -7.70 -3.24
C SER A 250 10.97 -7.34 -4.68
N CYS A 251 11.79 -6.62 -5.44
CA CYS A 251 11.45 -6.15 -6.79
C CYS A 251 11.10 -7.26 -7.80
N THR A 252 11.55 -8.49 -7.56
CA THR A 252 11.28 -9.67 -8.40
C THR A 252 10.36 -10.70 -7.72
N SER A 253 9.89 -10.39 -6.50
CA SER A 253 8.98 -11.25 -5.73
C SER A 253 7.56 -11.20 -6.29
N PRO A 254 6.71 -12.21 -6.03
CA PRO A 254 5.32 -12.19 -6.46
C PRO A 254 4.56 -10.93 -5.97
N VAL A 255 3.72 -10.36 -6.83
CA VAL A 255 2.93 -9.15 -6.54
C VAL A 255 2.15 -9.26 -5.23
N ALA A 256 1.59 -10.43 -4.93
CA ALA A 256 0.85 -10.68 -3.69
C ALA A 256 1.71 -10.51 -2.41
N GLN A 257 2.99 -10.90 -2.46
CA GLN A 257 3.91 -10.76 -1.34
C GLN A 257 4.26 -9.28 -1.10
N VAL A 258 4.56 -8.54 -2.18
CA VAL A 258 4.81 -7.10 -2.10
C VAL A 258 3.58 -6.36 -1.59
N GLN A 259 2.38 -6.75 -2.05
CA GLN A 259 1.12 -6.17 -1.58
C GLN A 259 0.87 -6.46 -0.10
N HIS A 260 1.22 -7.66 0.38
CA HIS A 260 1.14 -7.98 1.80
C HIS A 260 2.04 -7.07 2.64
N LEU A 261 3.31 -6.89 2.24
CA LEU A 261 4.24 -5.98 2.91
C LEU A 261 3.74 -4.52 2.92
N LYS A 262 3.17 -4.06 1.80
CA LYS A 262 2.51 -2.74 1.70
C LYS A 262 1.37 -2.59 2.72
N LEU A 263 0.53 -3.61 2.90
CA LEU A 263 -0.54 -3.56 3.89
C LEU A 263 -0.01 -3.53 5.34
N LYS A 264 1.13 -4.18 5.62
CA LYS A 264 1.81 -4.11 6.93
C LYS A 264 2.48 -2.76 7.17
N LEU A 265 3.02 -2.13 6.11
CA LEU A 265 3.51 -0.75 6.17
C LEU A 265 2.40 0.20 6.61
N VAL A 266 1.19 0.05 6.04
CA VAL A 266 0.01 0.83 6.45
C VAL A 266 -0.33 0.60 7.92
N ASP A 267 -0.28 -0.64 8.41
CA ASP A 267 -0.55 -0.95 9.81
C ASP A 267 0.45 -0.27 10.76
N ALA A 268 1.74 -0.29 10.43
CA ALA A 268 2.76 0.44 11.19
C ALA A 268 2.52 1.96 11.20
N CYS A 269 2.09 2.53 10.07
CA CYS A 269 1.73 3.95 9.99
C CYS A 269 0.49 4.26 10.87
N ILE A 270 -0.53 3.40 10.87
CA ILE A 270 -1.70 3.54 11.73
C ILE A 270 -1.31 3.50 13.22
N CYS A 271 -0.38 2.62 13.61
CA CYS A 271 0.18 2.61 14.97
C CYS A 271 0.74 3.99 15.33
N ILE A 272 1.59 4.58 14.48
CA ILE A 272 2.13 5.93 14.70
C ILE A 272 1.00 6.95 14.89
N CYS A 273 0.05 7.01 13.96
CA CYS A 273 -1.04 7.99 13.99
C CYS A 273 -1.89 7.86 15.27
N LEU A 274 -2.20 6.64 15.72
CA LEU A 274 -2.98 6.42 16.93
C LEU A 274 -2.27 6.87 18.22
N THR A 275 -0.94 6.99 18.23
CA THR A 275 -0.23 7.57 19.41
C THR A 275 -0.57 9.03 19.67
N PHE A 276 -1.20 9.71 18.71
CA PHE A 276 -1.70 11.08 18.84
C PHE A 276 -3.21 11.12 19.16
N SER A 277 -3.87 9.97 19.34
CA SER A 277 -5.29 9.87 19.68
C SER A 277 -5.53 10.20 21.15
N VAL A 278 -5.32 11.46 21.53
CA VAL A 278 -5.46 11.96 22.89
C VAL A 278 -6.41 13.16 22.94
N SER A 279 -6.99 13.41 24.12
CA SER A 279 -7.76 14.64 24.38
C SER A 279 -6.91 15.89 24.14
N MET A 280 -7.56 17.00 23.79
CA MET A 280 -6.87 18.27 23.47
C MET A 280 -5.95 18.77 24.60
N GLU A 281 -6.25 18.45 25.85
CA GLU A 281 -5.44 18.81 27.02
C GLU A 281 -4.06 18.12 27.07
N TYR A 282 -3.94 16.94 26.45
CA TYR A 282 -2.70 16.15 26.42
C TYR A 282 -1.97 16.27 25.08
N LEU A 283 -2.53 16.98 24.10
CA LEU A 283 -1.95 17.09 22.76
C LEU A 283 -0.53 17.65 22.80
N ASP A 284 -0.27 18.64 23.66
CA ASP A 284 1.06 19.25 23.85
C ASP A 284 2.09 18.28 24.44
N GLN A 285 1.67 17.18 25.05
CA GLN A 285 2.56 16.16 25.58
C GLN A 285 2.98 15.13 24.51
N VAL A 286 2.10 14.85 23.54
CA VAL A 286 2.36 13.87 22.48
C VAL A 286 2.87 14.48 21.17
N LEU A 287 2.55 15.76 20.91
CA LEU A 287 3.02 16.57 19.79
C LEU A 287 3.76 17.78 20.36
N TYR A 288 5.01 17.56 20.81
CA TYR A 288 5.79 18.56 21.54
C TYR A 288 6.97 19.11 20.73
N SER A 289 7.30 18.48 19.59
CA SER A 289 8.47 18.82 18.79
C SER A 289 8.22 18.77 17.29
N GLU A 290 9.12 19.40 16.54
CA GLU A 290 9.19 19.30 15.09
C GLU A 290 9.39 17.84 14.60
N ASP A 291 10.04 16.98 15.41
CA ASP A 291 10.19 15.56 15.10
C ASP A 291 8.86 14.81 15.15
N ASP A 292 7.97 15.18 16.07
CA ASP A 292 6.65 14.56 16.17
C ASP A 292 5.78 14.91 14.96
N LEU A 293 5.83 16.16 14.50
CA LEU A 293 5.15 16.55 13.26
C LEU A 293 5.75 15.83 12.05
N PHE A 294 7.07 15.74 11.95
CA PHE A 294 7.75 14.98 10.91
C PHE A 294 7.25 13.53 10.86
N VAL A 295 7.20 12.84 12.01
CA VAL A 295 6.77 11.45 12.10
C VAL A 295 5.30 11.29 11.70
N TRP A 296 4.42 12.21 12.12
CA TRP A 296 3.02 12.24 11.68
C TRP A 296 2.89 12.36 10.16
N VAL A 297 3.52 13.38 9.56
CA VAL A 297 3.43 13.64 8.11
C VAL A 297 4.03 12.47 7.33
N HIS A 298 5.15 11.91 7.79
CA HIS A 298 5.75 10.75 7.17
C HIS A 298 4.78 9.55 7.15
N ALA A 299 4.13 9.24 8.27
CA ALA A 299 3.14 8.17 8.34
C ALA A 299 1.93 8.45 7.42
N MET A 300 1.41 9.67 7.42
CA MET A 300 0.30 10.07 6.53
C MET A 300 0.65 9.95 5.05
N THR A 301 1.85 10.39 4.65
CA THR A 301 2.32 10.25 3.26
C THR A 301 2.52 8.80 2.86
N ARG A 302 3.03 7.95 3.76
CA ARG A 302 3.14 6.51 3.49
C ARG A 302 1.78 5.83 3.33
N ILE A 303 0.79 6.20 4.14
CA ILE A 303 -0.60 5.75 3.98
C ILE A 303 -1.15 6.22 2.62
N HIS A 304 -1.02 7.51 2.32
CA HIS A 304 -1.51 8.12 1.08
C HIS A 304 -0.95 7.43 -0.15
N ASN A 305 0.37 7.23 -0.18
CA ASN A 305 1.04 6.57 -1.28
C ASN A 305 0.58 5.10 -1.34
N THR A 306 0.55 4.37 -0.23
CA THR A 306 0.32 2.92 -0.32
C THR A 306 -1.11 2.54 -0.69
N ILE A 307 -2.11 3.35 -0.32
CA ILE A 307 -3.53 3.03 -0.53
C ILE A 307 -4.03 3.64 -1.83
N THR A 308 -4.28 2.79 -2.82
CA THR A 308 -4.91 3.17 -4.10
C THR A 308 -6.41 2.84 -4.11
N PRO A 309 -7.21 3.40 -5.04
CA PRO A 309 -8.62 3.03 -5.19
C PRO A 309 -8.87 1.53 -5.43
N SER A 310 -7.89 0.82 -6.01
CA SER A 310 -7.93 -0.63 -6.23
C SER A 310 -7.52 -1.46 -5.00
N THR A 311 -7.00 -0.84 -3.94
CA THR A 311 -6.53 -1.55 -2.76
C THR A 311 -7.71 -2.07 -1.94
N THR A 312 -7.81 -3.39 -1.79
CA THR A 312 -8.83 -4.01 -0.93
C THR A 312 -8.40 -3.93 0.53
N LEU A 313 -9.20 -3.24 1.35
CA LEU A 313 -8.95 -3.08 2.79
C LEU A 313 -9.98 -3.86 3.62
N SER A 314 -9.60 -4.29 4.83
CA SER A 314 -10.58 -4.82 5.80
C SER A 314 -11.47 -3.69 6.35
N HIS A 315 -12.61 -4.06 6.96
CA HIS A 315 -13.50 -3.07 7.58
C HIS A 315 -12.80 -2.31 8.71
N THR A 316 -12.07 -3.01 9.57
CA THR A 316 -11.31 -2.40 10.68
C THR A 316 -10.25 -1.44 10.19
N LYS A 317 -9.51 -1.79 9.13
CA LYS A 317 -8.50 -0.90 8.55
C LYS A 317 -9.12 0.40 8.02
N ARG A 318 -10.26 0.32 7.32
CA ARG A 318 -11.03 1.50 6.89
C ARG A 318 -11.49 2.35 8.08
N LEU A 319 -11.98 1.71 9.15
CA LEU A 319 -12.38 2.39 10.38
C LEU A 319 -11.20 3.16 10.99
N LEU A 320 -10.04 2.52 11.15
CA LEU A 320 -8.85 3.15 11.72
C LEU A 320 -8.35 4.32 10.87
N LEU A 321 -8.33 4.18 9.55
CA LEU A 321 -7.96 5.27 8.65
C LEU A 321 -8.92 6.46 8.74
N ASN A 322 -10.23 6.19 8.87
CA ASN A 322 -11.22 7.24 9.11
C ASN A 322 -10.99 7.94 10.46
N LEU A 323 -10.66 7.20 11.52
CA LEU A 323 -10.33 7.77 12.84
C LEU A 323 -9.08 8.66 12.75
N VAL A 324 -8.04 8.20 12.05
CA VAL A 324 -6.81 8.95 11.82
C VAL A 324 -7.10 10.28 11.10
N GLN A 325 -7.80 10.24 9.96
CA GLN A 325 -8.04 11.45 9.17
C GLN A 325 -9.07 12.39 9.82
N ARG A 326 -10.19 11.87 10.31
CA ARG A 326 -11.35 12.68 10.69
C ARG A 326 -11.38 13.08 12.16
N THR A 327 -10.58 12.45 13.00
CA THR A 327 -10.57 12.76 14.44
C THR A 327 -9.20 13.21 14.88
N ILE A 328 -8.17 12.37 14.68
CA ILE A 328 -6.82 12.67 15.15
C ILE A 328 -6.23 13.83 14.34
N GLY A 329 -6.38 13.78 13.01
CA GLY A 329 -5.89 14.82 12.11
C GLY A 329 -6.47 16.20 12.43
N MET A 330 -7.78 16.30 12.69
CA MET A 330 -8.42 17.57 13.05
C MET A 330 -7.86 18.15 14.36
N ASN A 331 -7.55 17.31 15.35
CA ASN A 331 -6.95 17.76 16.61
C ASN A 331 -5.51 18.26 16.39
N ILE A 332 -4.72 17.53 15.61
CA ILE A 332 -3.33 17.90 15.27
C ILE A 332 -3.30 19.23 14.49
N GLN A 333 -4.30 19.49 13.65
CA GLN A 333 -4.40 20.68 12.81
C GLN A 333 -4.19 21.99 13.59
N VAL A 334 -4.66 22.03 14.85
CA VAL A 334 -4.57 23.20 15.73
C VAL A 334 -3.12 23.54 16.12
N LYS A 335 -2.19 22.59 16.01
CA LYS A 335 -0.78 22.74 16.44
C LYS A 335 0.22 22.78 15.29
N LEU A 336 -0.24 22.66 14.03
CA LEU A 336 0.65 22.57 12.87
C LEU A 336 1.58 23.78 12.71
N ALA A 337 1.05 24.98 12.88
CA ALA A 337 1.83 26.21 12.74
C ALA A 337 2.99 26.29 13.75
N THR A 338 2.82 25.73 14.96
CA THR A 338 3.84 25.73 16.02
C THR A 338 5.06 24.89 15.64
N PHE A 339 4.85 23.76 14.99
CA PHE A 339 5.91 22.78 14.69
C PHE A 339 6.25 22.69 13.20
N ILE A 340 5.84 23.66 12.39
CA ILE A 340 5.84 23.59 10.93
C ILE A 340 7.21 23.33 10.31
N LYS A 341 8.30 23.72 10.99
CA LYS A 341 9.68 23.40 10.58
C LYS A 341 9.98 21.89 10.55
N GLY A 342 9.18 21.06 11.22
CA GLY A 342 9.21 19.61 11.07
C GLY A 342 9.03 19.15 9.61
N LEU A 343 8.37 19.96 8.77
CA LEU A 343 8.27 19.70 7.34
C LEU A 343 9.62 19.72 6.62
N ASN A 344 10.63 20.45 7.13
CA ASN A 344 11.98 20.41 6.55
C ASN A 344 12.58 19.01 6.67
N LYS A 345 12.48 18.40 7.87
CA LYS A 345 12.94 17.01 8.11
C LYS A 345 12.19 16.03 7.20
N PHE A 346 10.89 16.25 7.00
CA PHE A 346 10.07 15.46 6.09
C PHE A 346 10.55 15.55 4.64
N VAL A 347 10.81 16.76 4.14
CA VAL A 347 11.31 16.98 2.77
C VAL A 347 12.67 16.32 2.59
N HIS A 348 13.63 16.58 3.49
CA HIS A 348 14.97 15.98 3.42
C HIS A 348 14.94 14.44 3.44
N LYS A 349 14.00 13.83 4.16
CA LYS A 349 13.85 12.37 4.23
C LYS A 349 13.19 11.77 2.99
N ASN A 350 12.28 12.51 2.34
CA ASN A 350 11.42 11.97 1.28
C ASN A 350 11.75 12.46 -0.13
N TRP A 351 12.57 13.49 -0.28
CA TRP A 351 12.99 14.00 -1.57
C TRP A 351 14.52 14.14 -1.60
N ASN A 352 15.19 13.23 -2.33
CA ASN A 352 16.66 13.14 -2.35
C ASN A 352 17.33 14.42 -2.89
N GLU A 353 16.69 15.16 -3.82
CA GLU A 353 17.22 16.45 -4.28
C GLU A 353 17.06 17.56 -3.24
N GLY A 354 16.16 17.37 -2.28
CA GLY A 354 15.90 18.32 -1.19
C GLY A 354 16.97 18.36 -0.11
N ILE A 355 18.04 17.57 -0.19
CA ILE A 355 19.08 17.48 0.86
C ILE A 355 20.01 18.70 0.86
N TYR A 356 20.35 19.22 -0.33
CA TYR A 356 21.36 20.29 -0.50
C TYR A 356 20.70 21.58 -0.98
N GLY A 357 20.17 22.35 -0.04
CA GLY A 357 19.55 23.65 -0.30
C GLY A 357 18.78 24.18 0.91
N GLU A 358 18.25 25.38 0.74
CA GLU A 358 17.47 26.07 1.76
C GLU A 358 15.96 25.97 1.46
N ILE A 359 15.17 25.65 2.48
CA ILE A 359 13.70 25.69 2.40
C ILE A 359 13.24 27.02 2.99
N SER A 360 12.42 27.78 2.25
CA SER A 360 11.82 29.02 2.73
C SER A 360 10.89 28.78 3.93
N MET A 361 10.35 29.86 4.50
CA MET A 361 9.24 29.74 5.44
C MET A 361 8.07 28.99 4.79
N TRP A 362 7.48 28.07 5.55
CA TRP A 362 6.24 27.39 5.18
C TRP A 362 5.07 28.33 5.37
N LEU A 363 4.30 28.52 4.31
CA LEU A 363 3.09 29.33 4.30
C LEU A 363 1.89 28.42 4.07
N PRO A 364 0.72 28.72 4.65
CA PRO A 364 -0.49 28.01 4.29
C PRO A 364 -0.80 28.20 2.79
N TYR A 365 -1.36 27.17 2.16
CA TYR A 365 -1.90 27.30 0.81
C TYR A 365 -3.19 28.14 0.87
N ASP A 366 -3.24 29.25 0.13
CA ASP A 366 -4.30 30.26 0.26
C ASP A 366 -5.72 29.70 -0.04
N ASN A 367 -6.72 30.19 0.71
CA ASN A 367 -8.18 29.97 0.59
C ASN A 367 -8.85 28.69 1.17
N HIS A 368 -8.22 27.86 2.02
CA HIS A 368 -8.90 26.77 2.77
C HIS A 368 -9.23 27.18 4.24
N PRO A 369 -10.22 26.55 4.92
CA PRO A 369 -11.14 27.19 5.86
C PRO A 369 -10.55 27.30 7.28
N ILE A 370 -10.45 28.50 7.85
CA ILE A 370 -10.18 28.81 9.29
C ILE A 370 -8.86 28.28 9.88
N ILE A 371 -8.43 27.04 9.57
CA ILE A 371 -7.15 26.44 9.98
C ILE A 371 -6.55 25.73 8.74
N PRO A 372 -5.34 26.10 8.29
CA PRO A 372 -4.70 25.46 7.15
C PRO A 372 -4.16 24.06 7.51
N HIS A 373 -4.25 23.13 6.56
CA HIS A 373 -3.63 21.80 6.66
C HIS A 373 -2.69 21.49 5.48
N ILE A 374 -2.73 22.33 4.44
CA ILE A 374 -1.83 22.28 3.30
C ILE A 374 -0.88 23.46 3.42
N TYR A 375 0.41 23.17 3.32
CA TYR A 375 1.48 24.15 3.42
C TYR A 375 2.36 24.11 2.19
N GLN A 376 2.82 25.29 1.78
CA GLN A 376 3.68 25.50 0.64
C GLN A 376 4.98 26.19 1.05
N ALA A 377 6.07 25.86 0.36
CA ALA A 377 7.37 26.50 0.52
C ALA A 377 8.14 26.50 -0.80
N THR A 378 9.20 27.29 -0.88
CA THR A 378 10.15 27.30 -1.99
C THR A 378 11.47 26.70 -1.52
N PHE A 379 11.95 25.69 -2.23
CA PHE A 379 13.28 25.13 -2.07
C PHE A 379 14.27 25.82 -3.01
N ARG A 380 15.39 26.28 -2.46
CA ARG A 380 16.48 26.96 -3.17
C ARG A 380 17.76 26.11 -3.08
N PRO A 381 18.10 25.34 -4.13
CA PRO A 381 19.37 24.63 -4.20
C PRO A 381 20.53 25.60 -4.54
N GLU A 382 21.77 25.21 -4.26
CA GLU A 382 22.95 26.08 -4.50
C GLU A 382 23.21 26.37 -5.99
N ASN A 383 23.00 25.41 -6.89
CA ASN A 383 23.38 25.50 -8.31
C ASN A 383 22.31 24.96 -9.27
N LYS A 384 21.02 25.04 -8.90
CA LYS A 384 19.93 24.56 -9.76
C LYS A 384 18.68 25.46 -9.65
N ALA A 385 17.64 25.15 -10.41
CA ALA A 385 16.38 25.89 -10.38
C ALA A 385 15.65 25.70 -9.03
N THR A 386 14.93 26.74 -8.60
CA THR A 386 14.09 26.66 -7.41
C THR A 386 12.93 25.69 -7.63
N ALA A 387 12.56 24.95 -6.59
CA ALA A 387 11.39 24.08 -6.62
C ALA A 387 10.29 24.60 -5.69
N HIS A 388 9.04 24.48 -6.11
CA HIS A 388 7.87 24.71 -5.27
C HIS A 388 7.50 23.42 -4.54
N LEU A 389 7.30 23.49 -3.23
CA LEU A 389 6.95 22.37 -2.36
C LEU A 389 5.52 22.58 -1.86
N GLU A 390 4.71 21.53 -1.88
CA GLU A 390 3.38 21.51 -1.27
C GLU A 390 3.22 20.24 -0.44
N VAL A 391 2.78 20.38 0.81
CA VAL A 391 2.58 19.25 1.73
C VAL A 391 1.19 19.36 2.34
N ASP A 392 0.37 18.35 2.08
CA ASP A 392 -0.88 18.11 2.79
C ASP A 392 -0.59 17.28 4.04
N VAL A 393 -0.63 17.94 5.20
CA VAL A 393 -0.30 17.35 6.49
C VAL A 393 -1.35 16.33 6.97
N LEU A 394 -2.60 16.45 6.50
CA LEU A 394 -3.70 15.58 6.93
C LEU A 394 -4.05 14.51 5.89
N GLY A 395 -3.97 14.84 4.60
CA GLY A 395 -4.20 13.90 3.51
C GLY A 395 -2.95 13.15 3.07
N GLY A 396 -1.76 13.61 3.46
CA GLY A 396 -0.47 12.96 3.20
C GLY A 396 0.13 13.23 1.81
N SER A 397 -0.52 14.02 0.97
CA SER A 397 0.03 14.38 -0.35
C SER A 397 1.30 15.21 -0.20
N PHE A 398 2.33 14.89 -0.97
CA PHE A 398 3.56 15.68 -1.05
C PHE A 398 3.89 15.91 -2.51
N LEU A 399 3.91 17.18 -2.92
CA LEU A 399 4.17 17.60 -4.28
C LEU A 399 5.44 18.45 -4.36
N VAL A 400 6.17 18.30 -5.46
CA VAL A 400 7.28 19.16 -5.87
C VAL A 400 7.00 19.64 -7.29
N ASN A 401 6.92 20.96 -7.49
CA ASN A 401 6.50 21.58 -8.76
C ASN A 401 5.16 21.04 -9.29
N GLY A 402 4.21 20.77 -8.39
CA GLY A 402 2.91 20.17 -8.72
C GLY A 402 2.96 18.67 -9.07
N LEU A 403 4.13 18.02 -8.99
CA LEU A 403 4.30 16.59 -9.26
C LEU A 403 4.38 15.79 -7.97
N PRO A 404 3.67 14.66 -7.84
CA PRO A 404 3.64 13.87 -6.61
C PRO A 404 4.97 13.15 -6.34
N VAL A 405 5.36 13.13 -5.06
CA VAL A 405 6.45 12.31 -4.53
C VAL A 405 5.87 11.01 -3.98
N GLY A 406 6.23 9.89 -4.58
CA GLY A 406 5.65 8.60 -4.23
C GLY A 406 5.60 7.68 -5.44
N TRP A 407 4.60 7.82 -6.30
CA TRP A 407 4.41 6.93 -7.44
C TRP A 407 4.46 7.65 -8.77
N LEU A 408 4.78 6.88 -9.81
CA LEU A 408 4.66 7.35 -11.18
C LEU A 408 3.20 7.72 -11.49
N PRO A 409 2.97 8.87 -12.16
CA PRO A 409 1.62 9.27 -12.55
C PRO A 409 1.04 8.28 -13.56
N GLU A 410 -0.29 8.22 -13.63
CA GLU A 410 -1.01 7.32 -14.55
C GLU A 410 -0.57 7.49 -16.01
N LYS A 411 -0.19 8.71 -16.41
CA LYS A 411 0.34 9.02 -17.74
C LYS A 411 1.60 8.19 -18.08
N VAL A 412 2.46 7.92 -17.10
CA VAL A 412 3.65 7.07 -17.29
C VAL A 412 3.27 5.60 -17.24
N THR A 413 2.48 5.18 -16.25
CA THR A 413 2.19 3.76 -16.02
C THR A 413 1.28 3.14 -17.10
N HIS A 414 0.39 3.92 -17.70
CA HIS A 414 -0.45 3.51 -18.85
C HIS A 414 0.25 3.70 -20.20
N HIS A 415 1.45 4.29 -20.24
CA HIS A 415 2.16 4.48 -21.51
C HIS A 415 2.56 3.11 -22.11
N PRO A 416 2.31 2.84 -23.40
CA PRO A 416 2.54 1.51 -24.00
C PRO A 416 3.94 0.94 -23.77
N ILE A 417 4.99 1.77 -23.87
CA ILE A 417 6.37 1.34 -23.64
C ILE A 417 6.64 0.90 -22.19
N PHE A 418 5.98 1.56 -21.23
CA PHE A 418 6.07 1.23 -19.81
C PHE A 418 5.27 -0.04 -19.54
N SER A 419 3.99 -0.07 -19.92
CA SER A 419 3.11 -1.21 -19.65
C SER A 419 3.59 -2.48 -20.36
N ARG A 420 4.34 -2.38 -21.46
CA ARG A 420 4.97 -3.53 -22.10
C ARG A 420 6.02 -4.20 -21.21
N THR A 421 6.87 -3.40 -20.58
CA THR A 421 8.09 -3.86 -19.88
C THR A 421 7.89 -4.03 -18.37
N PHE A 422 7.17 -3.10 -17.73
CA PHE A 422 7.07 -2.92 -16.28
C PHE A 422 5.65 -3.14 -15.73
N THR A 423 4.79 -3.90 -16.42
CA THR A 423 3.36 -4.05 -16.08
C THR A 423 3.09 -4.35 -14.60
N ASP A 424 3.90 -5.23 -14.02
CA ASP A 424 3.70 -5.76 -12.67
C ASP A 424 4.58 -5.06 -11.61
N ILE A 425 5.28 -3.99 -12.01
CA ILE A 425 6.25 -3.29 -11.17
C ILE A 425 5.70 -1.92 -10.80
N VAL A 426 5.75 -1.62 -9.50
CA VAL A 426 5.38 -0.31 -8.99
C VAL A 426 6.64 0.40 -8.51
N PHE A 427 7.09 1.37 -9.30
CA PHE A 427 8.25 2.20 -8.95
C PHE A 427 7.85 3.28 -7.97
N GLU A 428 8.50 3.30 -6.81
CA GLU A 428 8.51 4.46 -5.96
C GLU A 428 9.48 5.48 -6.55
N VAL A 429 9.00 6.70 -6.80
CA VAL A 429 9.74 7.75 -7.49
C VAL A 429 9.62 9.08 -6.77
N TYR A 430 10.58 9.96 -7.04
CA TYR A 430 10.48 11.37 -6.74
C TYR A 430 10.73 12.18 -8.02
N PRO A 431 10.06 13.34 -8.18
CA PRO A 431 10.31 14.25 -9.29
C PRO A 431 11.69 14.89 -9.15
N THR A 432 12.34 15.13 -10.28
CA THR A 432 13.52 16.00 -10.34
C THR A 432 13.11 17.43 -10.61
N GLN A 433 14.07 18.35 -10.57
CA GLN A 433 13.85 19.73 -11.00
C GLN A 433 13.68 19.87 -12.53
N ASP A 434 13.99 18.83 -13.31
CA ASP A 434 13.72 18.81 -14.74
C ASP A 434 12.22 18.60 -14.97
N GLU A 435 11.63 19.29 -15.96
CA GLU A 435 10.20 19.19 -16.23
C GLU A 435 9.76 17.74 -16.50
N ASN A 436 8.64 17.35 -15.87
CA ASN A 436 7.99 16.05 -16.01
C ASN A 436 8.95 14.85 -15.91
N THR A 437 9.98 14.96 -15.07
CA THR A 437 11.00 13.93 -14.89
C THR A 437 10.92 13.32 -13.49
N TYR A 438 10.95 12.00 -13.43
CA TYR A 438 10.88 11.20 -12.21
C TYR A 438 12.11 10.29 -12.12
N VAL A 439 12.63 10.09 -10.92
CA VAL A 439 13.72 9.14 -10.63
C VAL A 439 13.28 8.20 -9.53
N THR A 440 13.67 6.92 -9.63
CA THR A 440 13.37 5.93 -8.61
C THR A 440 14.00 6.29 -7.27
N ARG A 441 13.25 6.10 -6.18
CA ARG A 441 13.73 6.36 -4.82
C ARG A 441 14.79 5.34 -4.39
N ASN A 442 14.55 4.08 -4.74
CA ASN A 442 15.44 2.95 -4.46
C ASN A 442 15.93 2.33 -5.77
N GLN A 443 16.96 1.51 -5.67
CA GLN A 443 17.42 0.70 -6.80
C GLN A 443 16.47 -0.46 -7.04
N TYR A 444 16.09 -0.65 -8.30
CA TYR A 444 15.29 -1.78 -8.76
C TYR A 444 16.19 -2.68 -9.60
N ASP A 445 16.42 -3.90 -9.13
CA ASP A 445 17.37 -4.83 -9.77
C ASP A 445 18.74 -4.17 -9.98
N LYS A 446 19.30 -3.59 -8.91
CA LYS A 446 20.62 -2.93 -8.88
C LYS A 446 20.79 -1.72 -9.82
N ALA A 447 19.70 -1.13 -10.30
CA ALA A 447 19.73 0.05 -11.15
C ALA A 447 18.71 1.10 -10.72
N ASP A 448 19.02 2.36 -11.01
CA ASP A 448 18.12 3.49 -10.85
C ASP A 448 17.42 3.76 -12.19
N TYR A 449 16.13 4.08 -12.16
CA TYR A 449 15.37 4.41 -13.37
C TYR A 449 14.96 5.87 -13.38
N ARG A 450 15.08 6.50 -14.55
CA ARG A 450 14.60 7.85 -14.83
C ARG A 450 13.51 7.79 -15.89
N PHE A 451 12.41 8.48 -15.64
CA PHE A 451 11.24 8.56 -16.52
C PHE A 451 11.01 10.03 -16.86
N THR A 452 11.07 10.39 -18.13
CA THR A 452 10.86 11.78 -18.59
C THR A 452 9.77 11.80 -19.64
N LEU A 453 8.71 12.59 -19.40
CA LEU A 453 7.67 12.88 -20.38
C LEU A 453 8.02 14.18 -21.12
N LEU A 454 8.18 14.11 -22.44
CA LEU A 454 8.50 15.29 -23.27
C LEU A 454 7.23 15.98 -23.80
N ASN A 455 7.13 17.30 -23.56
CA ASN A 455 6.15 18.28 -24.09
C ASN A 455 4.64 17.99 -23.85
N ASP A 456 3.80 19.03 -24.05
CA ASP A 456 2.35 19.10 -23.75
C ASP A 456 1.49 17.94 -24.29
N ASP A 457 1.94 17.26 -25.36
CA ASP A 457 1.22 16.14 -25.96
C ASP A 457 1.25 14.87 -25.10
N ASN A 458 2.14 14.76 -24.09
CA ASN A 458 2.28 13.59 -23.21
C ASN A 458 2.48 12.24 -23.95
N LYS A 459 2.92 12.26 -25.22
CA LYS A 459 3.02 11.04 -26.08
C LYS A 459 4.39 10.38 -26.07
N THR A 460 5.44 11.08 -25.62
CA THR A 460 6.80 10.57 -25.70
C THR A 460 7.37 10.38 -24.30
N LEU A 461 7.42 9.12 -23.87
CA LEU A 461 8.06 8.70 -22.63
C LEU A 461 9.48 8.19 -22.90
N ILE A 462 10.47 8.84 -22.30
CA ILE A 462 11.86 8.37 -22.25
C ILE A 462 12.07 7.63 -20.92
N ILE A 463 12.50 6.38 -21.00
CA ILE A 463 12.90 5.59 -19.82
C ILE A 463 14.40 5.32 -19.93
N ARG A 464 15.15 5.76 -18.93
CA ARG A 464 16.58 5.49 -18.79
C ARG A 464 16.85 4.67 -17.55
N GLU A 465 17.78 3.74 -17.69
CA GLU A 465 18.34 2.94 -16.60
C GLU A 465 19.77 3.41 -16.37
N ARG A 466 20.12 3.64 -15.11
CA ARG A 466 21.47 3.96 -14.67
C ARG A 466 21.95 2.84 -13.76
N ARG A 467 23.06 2.21 -14.15
CA ARG A 467 23.64 1.09 -13.41
C ARG A 467 25.08 1.37 -13.05
N THR A 468 25.42 1.18 -11.77
CA THR A 468 26.81 1.27 -11.30
C THR A 468 27.45 -0.11 -11.41
N ARG A 469 28.62 -0.21 -12.07
CA ARG A 469 29.38 -1.47 -12.14
C ARG A 469 29.86 -1.88 -10.74
N ASP A 470 29.76 -3.17 -10.40
CA ASP A 470 30.20 -3.71 -9.11
C ASP A 470 31.70 -3.40 -8.86
N ILE A 471 31.98 -2.50 -7.92
CA ILE A 471 33.34 -2.05 -7.57
C ILE A 471 33.95 -3.03 -6.56
N GLN A 472 34.25 -4.27 -6.98
CA GLN A 472 35.13 -5.17 -6.21
C GLN A 472 36.59 -5.15 -6.69
N LYS A 473 36.97 -4.21 -7.58
CA LYS A 473 38.32 -4.14 -8.18
C LYS A 473 38.96 -2.74 -8.23
N VAL A 474 38.60 -1.81 -7.35
CA VAL A 474 39.24 -0.48 -7.33
C VAL A 474 39.80 -0.18 -5.95
N ASN A 475 41.05 -0.60 -5.72
CA ASN A 475 41.85 -0.07 -4.62
C ASN A 475 42.44 1.30 -5.02
N ARG A 476 42.28 2.28 -4.12
CA ARG A 476 43.00 3.56 -4.01
C ARG A 476 43.04 4.43 -5.27
N ILE A 477 42.09 5.35 -5.40
CA ILE A 477 42.28 6.57 -6.20
C ILE A 477 41.96 7.79 -5.32
N GLN A 478 42.85 8.78 -5.35
CA GLN A 478 42.76 10.07 -4.65
C GLN A 478 41.53 10.88 -5.10
N ARG A 479 41.01 11.70 -4.17
CA ARG A 479 39.70 12.36 -4.22
C ARG A 479 39.48 13.34 -5.39
N ASP A 480 40.53 13.80 -6.07
CA ASP A 480 40.40 14.86 -7.08
C ASP A 480 40.17 14.34 -8.52
N LYS A 481 40.13 13.01 -8.73
CA LYS A 481 39.72 12.37 -10.00
C LYS A 481 38.36 11.67 -9.93
N ILE A 482 37.57 11.91 -8.88
CA ILE A 482 36.33 11.16 -8.61
C ILE A 482 35.25 11.42 -9.66
N SER A 483 35.06 12.65 -10.17
CA SER A 483 33.96 12.93 -11.12
C SER A 483 34.11 12.15 -12.43
N ASN A 484 35.27 12.26 -13.09
CA ASN A 484 35.56 11.55 -14.33
C ASN A 484 35.64 10.03 -14.13
N PHE A 485 36.10 9.58 -12.96
CA PHE A 485 36.14 8.16 -12.63
C PHE A 485 34.73 7.59 -12.40
N MET A 486 33.86 8.33 -11.69
CA MET A 486 32.47 7.95 -11.44
C MET A 486 31.64 7.93 -12.73
N GLU A 487 31.92 8.80 -13.70
CA GLU A 487 31.31 8.68 -15.02
C GLU A 487 31.78 7.43 -15.79
N SER A 488 33.00 6.94 -15.60
CA SER A 488 33.48 5.74 -16.33
C SER A 488 32.92 4.41 -15.81
N ILE A 489 32.39 4.38 -14.57
CA ILE A 489 31.88 3.16 -13.91
C ILE A 489 30.35 3.00 -14.01
N VAL A 490 29.65 3.99 -14.54
CA VAL A 490 28.19 3.97 -14.68
C VAL A 490 27.85 3.62 -16.12
N ASP A 491 27.05 2.58 -16.33
CA ASP A 491 26.41 2.33 -17.61
C ASP A 491 25.03 3.00 -17.62
N GLU A 492 24.70 3.68 -18.72
CA GLU A 492 23.40 4.30 -18.94
C GLU A 492 22.75 3.66 -20.17
N TYR A 493 21.55 3.14 -19.98
CA TYR A 493 20.75 2.53 -21.03
C TYR A 493 19.47 3.31 -21.25
N GLN A 494 19.03 3.44 -22.49
CA GLN A 494 17.73 4.01 -22.84
C GLN A 494 16.84 2.93 -23.45
N LEU A 495 15.60 2.81 -22.96
CA LEU A 495 14.62 1.91 -23.54
C LEU A 495 14.20 2.44 -24.92
N VAL A 496 14.34 1.59 -25.93
CA VAL A 496 14.00 1.89 -27.33
C VAL A 496 12.63 1.32 -27.65
N ALA A 497 11.76 2.16 -28.21
CA ALA A 497 10.45 1.74 -28.67
C ALA A 497 10.59 0.68 -29.79
N PRO A 498 9.86 -0.45 -29.74
CA PRO A 498 9.94 -1.49 -30.78
C PRO A 498 9.69 -0.95 -32.20
N GLU A 499 8.83 0.05 -32.33
CA GLU A 499 8.48 0.71 -33.58
C GLU A 499 9.69 1.36 -34.26
N SER A 500 10.65 1.86 -33.48
CA SER A 500 11.90 2.45 -33.99
C SER A 500 12.84 1.42 -34.63
N LEU A 501 12.63 0.12 -34.35
CA LEU A 501 13.41 -0.98 -34.91
C LEU A 501 12.67 -1.72 -36.04
N LYS A 502 11.49 -1.20 -36.44
CA LYS A 502 10.71 -1.76 -37.54
C LYS A 502 11.55 -1.81 -38.81
N ASN A 503 11.48 -2.94 -39.52
CA ASN A 503 12.26 -3.24 -40.73
C ASN A 503 13.79 -3.38 -40.54
N LEU A 504 14.33 -3.12 -39.34
CA LEU A 504 15.75 -3.37 -39.04
C LEU A 504 15.95 -4.80 -38.53
N ILE A 505 15.02 -5.30 -37.72
CA ILE A 505 15.11 -6.62 -37.07
C ILE A 505 13.84 -7.46 -37.30
N PRO A 506 13.95 -8.81 -37.22
CA PRO A 506 12.78 -9.70 -37.29
C PRO A 506 11.70 -9.35 -36.26
N ARG A 507 10.43 -9.54 -36.62
CA ARG A 507 9.27 -9.17 -35.79
C ARG A 507 9.21 -9.96 -34.48
N LEU A 508 9.60 -11.23 -34.50
CA LEU A 508 9.63 -12.03 -33.29
C LEU A 508 10.60 -11.45 -32.24
N LEU A 509 11.75 -10.93 -32.67
CA LEU A 509 12.68 -10.25 -31.76
C LEU A 509 12.09 -8.96 -31.21
N GLN A 510 11.28 -8.24 -31.99
CA GLN A 510 10.55 -7.05 -31.51
C GLN A 510 9.51 -7.43 -30.44
N GLU A 511 8.81 -8.55 -30.62
CA GLU A 511 7.72 -9.01 -29.76
C GLU A 511 8.21 -9.68 -28.45
N GLU A 512 9.30 -10.45 -28.50
CA GLU A 512 9.82 -11.22 -27.37
C GLU A 512 10.81 -10.45 -26.47
N PHE A 513 11.42 -9.38 -26.97
CA PHE A 513 12.46 -8.64 -26.25
C PHE A 513 12.07 -7.18 -25.97
N SER A 514 12.65 -6.65 -24.89
CA SER A 514 12.83 -5.22 -24.68
C SER A 514 14.22 -4.80 -25.18
N HIS A 515 14.34 -3.57 -25.68
CA HIS A 515 15.51 -3.10 -26.41
C HIS A 515 16.16 -1.94 -25.67
N TRP A 516 17.41 -2.11 -25.25
CA TRP A 516 18.10 -1.16 -24.37
C TRP A 516 19.36 -0.63 -25.05
N LEU A 517 19.31 0.63 -25.49
CA LEU A 517 20.45 1.33 -26.09
C LEU A 517 21.45 1.72 -25.01
N ASN A 518 22.64 1.14 -25.01
CA ASN A 518 23.77 1.64 -24.24
C ASN A 518 24.24 2.95 -24.87
N ILE A 519 24.11 4.06 -24.14
CA ILE A 519 24.38 5.41 -24.65
C ILE A 519 25.88 5.63 -24.92
N LYS A 520 26.76 4.95 -24.17
CA LYS A 520 28.21 5.15 -24.25
C LYS A 520 28.85 4.33 -25.36
N GLU A 521 28.47 3.06 -25.42
CA GLU A 521 29.08 2.06 -26.31
C GLU A 521 28.28 1.87 -27.61
N ASN A 522 27.17 2.61 -27.78
CA ASN A 522 26.39 2.70 -29.01
C ASN A 522 25.90 1.33 -29.56
N TYR A 523 25.38 0.49 -28.68
CA TYR A 523 24.76 -0.78 -29.04
C TYR A 523 23.42 -0.99 -28.32
N ILE A 524 22.54 -1.81 -28.89
CA ILE A 524 21.25 -2.18 -28.30
C ILE A 524 21.32 -3.60 -27.74
N GLU A 525 20.97 -3.77 -26.47
CA GLU A 525 20.81 -5.06 -25.82
C GLU A 525 19.37 -5.57 -25.92
N PHE A 526 19.24 -6.86 -26.19
CA PHE A 526 17.97 -7.56 -26.21
C PHE A 526 17.79 -8.28 -24.88
N ARG A 527 16.89 -7.76 -24.06
CA ARG A 527 16.55 -8.28 -22.74
C ARG A 527 15.14 -8.87 -22.75
N PRO A 528 14.77 -9.73 -21.79
CA PRO A 528 13.40 -10.21 -21.69
C PRO A 528 12.39 -9.06 -21.79
N VAL A 529 11.28 -9.28 -22.50
CA VAL A 529 10.24 -8.25 -22.62
C VAL A 529 9.71 -7.80 -21.26
N LYS A 530 9.51 -8.74 -20.33
CA LYS A 530 9.08 -8.45 -18.95
C LYS A 530 10.28 -8.18 -18.07
N PHE A 531 10.13 -7.25 -17.14
CA PHE A 531 11.15 -6.89 -16.16
C PHE A 531 11.47 -8.04 -15.19
N ILE A 532 12.40 -8.90 -15.58
CA ILE A 532 12.81 -10.10 -14.83
C ILE A 532 14.32 -10.26 -14.98
N ASN A 533 15.05 -10.17 -13.86
CA ASN A 533 16.50 -10.41 -13.80
C ASN A 533 17.33 -9.55 -14.78
N PHE A 534 16.95 -8.31 -15.04
CA PHE A 534 17.68 -7.39 -15.92
C PHE A 534 19.14 -7.18 -15.49
N ALA A 535 19.43 -7.25 -14.20
CA ALA A 535 20.79 -7.11 -13.68
C ALA A 535 21.66 -8.33 -14.01
N THR A 536 21.09 -9.53 -13.94
CA THR A 536 21.87 -10.79 -13.94
C THR A 536 21.75 -11.56 -15.25
N ALA A 537 20.70 -11.31 -16.04
CA ALA A 537 20.50 -11.93 -17.33
C ALA A 537 21.54 -11.42 -18.34
N LYS A 538 22.30 -12.36 -18.93
CA LYS A 538 23.13 -12.04 -20.09
C LYS A 538 22.23 -11.76 -21.29
N PRO A 539 22.47 -10.67 -22.06
CA PRO A 539 21.67 -10.37 -23.23
C PRO A 539 21.80 -11.50 -24.26
N LYS A 540 20.68 -11.93 -24.84
CA LYS A 540 20.68 -13.00 -25.85
C LYS A 540 21.22 -12.50 -27.19
N TYR A 541 20.90 -11.25 -27.52
CA TYR A 541 21.37 -10.57 -28.73
C TYR A 541 21.93 -9.18 -28.41
N LYS A 542 22.88 -8.73 -29.23
CA LYS A 542 23.38 -7.34 -29.25
C LYS A 542 23.36 -6.80 -30.66
N PHE A 543 22.87 -5.57 -30.83
CA PHE A 543 22.89 -4.86 -32.11
C PHE A 543 23.86 -3.67 -32.03
N CYS A 544 25.02 -3.81 -32.67
CA CYS A 544 26.01 -2.73 -32.75
C CYS A 544 25.58 -1.73 -33.83
N LEU A 545 25.37 -0.47 -33.43
CA LEU A 545 24.87 0.56 -34.35
C LEU A 545 25.94 1.09 -35.30
N GLU A 546 27.21 1.07 -34.89
CA GLU A 546 28.34 1.50 -35.72
C GLU A 546 28.50 0.63 -36.97
N ASN A 547 28.51 -0.69 -36.76
CA ASN A 547 28.71 -1.67 -37.84
C ASN A 547 27.39 -2.24 -38.37
N GLN A 548 26.25 -1.76 -37.85
CA GLN A 548 24.89 -2.25 -38.14
C GLN A 548 24.77 -3.78 -38.07
N LEU A 549 25.43 -4.39 -37.07
CA LEU A 549 25.55 -5.84 -36.94
C LEU A 549 24.77 -6.34 -35.72
N LEU A 550 23.75 -7.16 -35.97
CA LEU A 550 23.00 -7.86 -34.92
C LEU A 550 23.63 -9.24 -34.71
N VAL A 551 24.02 -9.57 -33.49
CA VAL A 551 24.73 -10.82 -33.16
C VAL A 551 24.01 -11.55 -32.04
N GLU A 552 23.92 -12.88 -32.16
CA GLU A 552 23.53 -13.78 -31.08
C GLU A 552 24.72 -14.07 -30.16
N MET A 553 24.61 -13.71 -28.89
CA MET A 553 25.75 -13.71 -27.96
C MET A 553 26.25 -15.11 -27.59
N SER A 554 25.42 -16.14 -27.70
CA SER A 554 25.80 -17.51 -27.36
C SER A 554 26.61 -18.22 -28.45
N THR A 555 26.34 -17.89 -29.71
CA THR A 555 26.92 -18.55 -30.89
C THR A 555 27.90 -17.65 -31.64
N GLY A 556 27.79 -16.33 -31.49
CA GLY A 556 28.50 -15.35 -32.32
C GLY A 556 27.92 -15.19 -33.73
N ASN A 557 26.77 -15.80 -34.02
CA ASN A 557 26.14 -15.74 -35.33
C ASN A 557 25.56 -14.35 -35.60
N ALA A 558 25.80 -13.80 -36.79
CA ALA A 558 25.24 -12.53 -37.20
C ALA A 558 23.84 -12.74 -37.81
N ILE A 559 22.89 -11.85 -37.53
CA ILE A 559 21.52 -11.88 -38.05
C ILE A 559 21.40 -10.83 -39.15
N PHE A 560 20.82 -11.22 -40.28
CA PHE A 560 20.60 -10.29 -41.39
C PHE A 560 19.51 -9.29 -41.05
N SER A 561 19.75 -8.03 -41.42
CA SER A 561 18.70 -7.00 -41.41
C SER A 561 17.57 -7.37 -42.36
N VAL A 562 16.32 -7.20 -41.90
CA VAL A 562 15.10 -7.51 -42.66
C VAL A 562 15.00 -6.66 -43.94
N GLY A 563 15.62 -5.49 -43.97
CA GLY A 563 15.69 -4.61 -45.14
C GLY A 563 16.77 -4.98 -46.17
N SER A 564 17.66 -5.95 -45.89
CA SER A 564 18.77 -6.27 -46.79
C SER A 564 18.32 -7.06 -48.04
N LYS A 565 19.02 -6.84 -49.17
CA LYS A 565 18.77 -7.58 -50.43
C LYS A 565 18.95 -9.09 -50.26
N SER A 566 19.93 -9.51 -49.46
CA SER A 566 20.19 -10.92 -49.15
C SER A 566 19.04 -11.55 -48.36
N TYR A 567 18.52 -10.86 -47.35
CA TYR A 567 17.33 -11.29 -46.62
C TYR A 567 16.13 -11.45 -47.55
N PHE A 568 15.90 -10.48 -48.45
CA PHE A 568 14.79 -10.53 -49.41
C PHE A 568 14.89 -11.70 -50.39
N SER A 569 16.11 -12.01 -50.83
CA SER A 569 16.36 -13.11 -51.77
C SER A 569 16.05 -14.47 -51.11
N ILE A 570 16.48 -14.65 -49.86
CA ILE A 570 16.27 -15.90 -49.10
C ILE A 570 14.80 -16.06 -48.68
N ARG A 571 14.18 -15.00 -48.16
CA ARG A 571 12.80 -15.07 -47.65
C ARG A 571 11.78 -15.45 -48.73
N LYS A 572 12.05 -15.11 -50.01
CA LYS A 572 11.14 -15.41 -51.13
C LYS A 572 10.85 -16.90 -51.24
N TYR A 573 11.86 -17.74 -51.03
CA TYR A 573 11.73 -19.20 -51.07
C TYR A 573 10.85 -19.77 -49.95
N LEU A 574 10.75 -19.05 -48.82
CA LEU A 574 10.05 -19.50 -47.62
C LEU A 574 8.69 -18.82 -47.42
N SER A 575 8.29 -17.93 -48.34
CA SER A 575 7.06 -17.13 -48.23
C SER A 575 5.76 -17.93 -48.11
N ARG A 576 5.72 -19.19 -48.58
CA ARG A 576 4.57 -20.11 -48.41
C ARG A 576 4.65 -21.00 -47.17
N LEU A 577 5.78 -20.98 -46.44
CA LEU A 577 5.98 -21.76 -45.22
C LEU A 577 5.81 -20.89 -43.96
N GLU A 578 6.26 -19.64 -44.03
CA GLU A 578 6.21 -18.70 -42.92
C GLU A 578 6.00 -17.27 -43.42
N HIS A 579 5.36 -16.46 -42.59
CA HIS A 579 5.19 -15.04 -42.88
C HIS A 579 6.57 -14.33 -42.87
N PRO A 580 6.89 -13.45 -43.84
CA PRO A 580 8.23 -12.87 -44.01
C PRO A 580 8.82 -12.20 -42.77
N ASP A 581 7.97 -11.65 -41.90
CA ASP A 581 8.37 -11.00 -40.65
C ASP A 581 8.93 -11.95 -39.58
N PHE A 582 8.67 -13.25 -39.70
CA PHE A 582 9.05 -14.28 -38.71
C PHE A 582 10.16 -15.21 -39.22
N VAL A 583 10.81 -14.88 -40.34
CA VAL A 583 11.95 -15.62 -40.87
C VAL A 583 13.24 -15.06 -40.26
N HIS A 584 14.07 -15.90 -39.66
CA HIS A 584 15.37 -15.48 -39.11
C HIS A 584 16.48 -15.99 -40.00
N VAL A 585 17.23 -15.09 -40.65
CA VAL A 585 18.39 -15.46 -41.48
C VAL A 585 19.65 -15.13 -40.70
N LEU A 586 20.50 -16.12 -40.47
CA LEU A 586 21.74 -16.04 -39.70
C LEU A 586 22.95 -16.40 -40.58
N LEU A 587 24.06 -15.70 -40.36
CA LEU A 587 25.40 -16.04 -40.85
C LEU A 587 26.18 -16.68 -39.72
N GLU A 588 26.52 -17.96 -39.89
CA GLU A 588 27.37 -18.69 -38.94
C GLU A 588 28.84 -18.34 -39.14
N SER A 589 29.67 -18.56 -38.11
CA SER A 589 31.09 -18.21 -38.11
C SER A 589 31.93 -18.85 -39.23
N ARG A 590 31.43 -19.92 -39.86
CA ARG A 590 32.07 -20.58 -41.03
C ARG A 590 31.59 -20.04 -42.39
N GLY A 591 30.85 -18.93 -42.42
CA GLY A 591 30.27 -18.34 -43.63
C GLY A 591 28.98 -19.02 -44.11
N LYS A 592 28.48 -20.02 -43.38
CA LYS A 592 27.26 -20.74 -43.74
C LYS A 592 26.02 -19.91 -43.41
N VAL A 593 25.08 -19.87 -44.35
CA VAL A 593 23.78 -19.23 -44.14
C VAL A 593 22.81 -20.24 -43.57
N ARG A 594 22.29 -19.93 -42.37
CA ARG A 594 21.25 -20.67 -41.68
C ARG A 594 19.95 -19.86 -41.70
N VAL A 595 18.82 -20.51 -41.88
CA VAL A 595 17.51 -19.88 -41.85
C VAL A 595 16.61 -20.61 -40.87
N ASP A 596 16.20 -19.93 -39.81
CA ASP A 596 15.30 -20.46 -38.80
C ASP A 596 13.88 -19.94 -39.03
N LEU A 597 12.89 -20.83 -38.88
CA LEU A 597 11.46 -20.52 -38.80
C LEU A 597 10.98 -20.82 -37.38
N PRO A 598 11.16 -19.90 -36.40
CA PRO A 598 11.05 -20.23 -34.98
C PRO A 598 9.67 -20.75 -34.59
N ARG A 599 8.61 -20.16 -35.15
CA ARG A 599 7.21 -20.55 -34.88
C ARG A 599 6.86 -21.95 -35.39
N ARG A 600 7.56 -22.42 -36.43
CA ARG A 600 7.39 -23.77 -37.00
C ARG A 600 8.41 -24.77 -36.46
N ARG A 601 9.42 -24.30 -35.72
CA ARG A 601 10.57 -25.11 -35.24
C ARG A 601 11.28 -25.84 -36.38
N LEU A 602 11.48 -25.14 -37.50
CA LEU A 602 12.22 -25.65 -38.65
C LEU A 602 13.50 -24.85 -38.85
N THR A 603 14.59 -25.54 -39.18
CA THR A 603 15.88 -24.93 -39.52
C THR A 603 16.28 -25.35 -40.93
N PHE A 604 16.76 -24.39 -41.71
CA PHE A 604 17.27 -24.59 -43.06
C PHE A 604 18.71 -24.12 -43.14
N TYR A 605 19.46 -24.65 -44.10
CA TYR A 605 20.79 -24.18 -44.45
C TYR A 605 20.90 -24.03 -45.97
N PHE A 606 21.67 -23.05 -46.41
CA PHE A 606 21.98 -22.90 -47.83
C PHE A 606 23.08 -23.89 -48.21
N ASP A 607 22.80 -24.81 -49.13
CA ASP A 607 23.80 -25.71 -49.68
C ASP A 607 24.43 -25.09 -50.92
N GLU A 608 25.71 -24.72 -50.82
CA GLU A 608 26.48 -24.08 -51.89
C GLU A 608 26.60 -24.95 -53.13
N ASN A 609 26.58 -26.28 -52.98
CA ASN A 609 26.71 -27.21 -54.11
C ASN A 609 25.44 -27.28 -54.97
N SER A 610 24.26 -27.22 -54.33
CA SER A 610 22.97 -27.31 -55.04
C SER A 610 22.34 -25.94 -55.30
N GLY A 611 22.76 -24.89 -54.60
CA GLY A 611 22.11 -23.58 -54.65
C GLY A 611 20.71 -23.58 -54.04
N HIS A 612 20.39 -24.56 -53.19
CA HIS A 612 19.06 -24.74 -52.60
C HIS A 612 19.07 -24.66 -51.07
N LEU A 613 17.91 -24.29 -50.51
CA LEU A 613 17.67 -24.34 -49.06
C LEU A 613 17.30 -25.76 -48.68
N MET A 614 18.12 -26.36 -47.83
CA MET A 614 17.93 -27.71 -47.31
C MET A 614 17.39 -27.63 -45.88
N ASN A 615 16.33 -28.38 -45.59
CA ASN A 615 15.79 -28.49 -44.24
C ASN A 615 16.62 -29.48 -43.41
N LYS A 616 16.99 -29.08 -42.19
CA LYS A 616 17.81 -29.86 -41.27
C LYS A 616 17.06 -31.05 -40.69
N GLU A 617 15.79 -30.91 -40.38
CA GLU A 617 14.99 -31.93 -39.70
C GLU A 617 14.59 -33.09 -40.63
N TYR A 618 14.29 -32.80 -41.90
CA TYR A 618 13.74 -33.74 -42.88
C TYR A 618 14.71 -34.08 -44.02
N GLY A 619 15.83 -33.35 -44.16
CA GLY A 619 16.80 -33.55 -45.25
C GLY A 619 16.23 -33.26 -46.64
N MET A 620 15.17 -32.45 -46.73
CA MET A 620 14.46 -32.12 -47.96
C MET A 620 14.83 -30.73 -48.47
N GLN A 621 14.79 -30.52 -49.78
CA GLN A 621 15.04 -29.22 -50.40
C GLN A 621 13.73 -28.43 -50.58
N VAL A 622 13.80 -27.12 -50.41
CA VAL A 622 12.72 -26.20 -50.75
C VAL A 622 12.68 -26.03 -52.27
N CYS A 623 11.56 -26.36 -52.92
CA CYS A 623 11.42 -26.21 -54.37
C CYS A 623 11.47 -24.73 -54.80
N ALA A 624 12.31 -24.42 -55.78
CA ALA A 624 12.42 -23.07 -56.35
C ALA A 624 11.13 -22.62 -57.06
N ASN A 625 10.42 -23.56 -57.68
CA ASN A 625 9.07 -23.36 -58.20
C ASN A 625 8.07 -24.07 -57.30
N GLN A 626 7.31 -23.30 -56.51
CA GLN A 626 6.25 -23.83 -55.65
C GLN A 626 4.89 -23.90 -56.37
N SER A 627 4.83 -23.55 -57.66
CA SER A 627 3.64 -23.70 -58.49
C SER A 627 3.64 -25.07 -59.17
N PHE A 628 2.78 -25.97 -58.69
CA PHE A 628 2.43 -27.18 -59.43
C PHE A 628 1.22 -26.81 -60.28
N GLY A 629 1.35 -26.84 -61.60
CA GLY A 629 0.33 -26.38 -62.57
C GLY A 629 -1.05 -27.05 -62.47
N THR A 630 -1.24 -27.99 -61.53
CA THR A 630 -2.47 -28.73 -61.25
C THR A 630 -3.00 -28.52 -59.82
N LEU A 631 -2.19 -28.00 -58.89
CA LEU A 631 -2.55 -27.77 -57.47
C LEU A 631 -2.62 -26.27 -57.16
N ILE A 632 -3.38 -25.55 -57.98
CA ILE A 632 -3.42 -24.07 -58.01
C ILE A 632 -3.99 -23.48 -56.71
N SER A 633 -4.72 -24.26 -55.92
CA SER A 633 -5.32 -23.86 -54.63
C SER A 633 -4.47 -24.20 -53.40
N LEU A 634 -3.31 -24.87 -53.56
CA LEU A 634 -2.49 -25.29 -52.43
C LEU A 634 -1.71 -24.10 -51.85
N GLN A 635 -2.16 -23.60 -50.70
CA GLN A 635 -1.57 -22.44 -50.03
C GLN A 635 -0.28 -22.75 -49.26
N ASN A 636 0.01 -24.03 -48.99
CA ASN A 636 1.17 -24.47 -48.20
C ASN A 636 2.40 -24.76 -49.10
N GLY A 637 3.60 -24.43 -48.62
CA GLY A 637 4.87 -24.67 -49.34
C GLY A 637 5.21 -26.16 -49.51
N SER A 638 5.84 -26.50 -50.63
CA SER A 638 6.25 -27.86 -51.00
C SER A 638 7.75 -28.11 -50.79
N ALA A 639 8.10 -29.28 -50.28
CA ALA A 639 9.48 -29.77 -50.22
C ALA A 639 9.63 -31.01 -51.11
N SER A 640 10.81 -31.21 -51.71
CA SER A 640 11.13 -32.44 -52.44
C SER A 640 12.28 -33.18 -51.77
N LYS A 641 12.20 -34.51 -51.77
CA LYS A 641 13.29 -35.39 -51.37
C LYS A 641 14.15 -35.64 -52.61
N ARG A 642 15.48 -35.58 -52.47
CA ARG A 642 16.41 -35.89 -53.56
C ARG A 642 16.20 -37.31 -54.05
#